data_AF-A0A117V3Y8-F1
#
_entry.id   AF-A0A117V3Y8-F1
#
_cell.length_a   1.000
_cell.length_b   1.000
_cell.length_c   1.000
_cell.angle_alpha   90.00
_cell.angle_beta   90.00
_cell.angle_gamma   90.00
#
_symmetry.space_group_name_H-M   'P 1'
#
loop_
_entity.id
_entity.type
_entity.pdbx_description
1 polymer ?
#
loop_
_entity_poly.entity_id
_entity_poly.type
_entity_poly.pdbx_seq_one_letter_code
_entity_poly.pdbx_strand_id
1 'polypeptide(L)'
;MFPIEPGGKRPLHRGWQQEATRDIDVIRRWGIDHPDANFGLTNVVGIDLDRKNGADGVELFGRWAKALALTRDELFTALTVTTATGSAHAIFALPGGFDALALTNIRPAAIGDRPDGPDGRPLGSGIDLRIGMKGYLVAAGSIRELPVIGDDGEPSIHPVTEEPLTEPRRYRVHNVPPGIIGTPPPALLADIKASVARKKTEREAPLALAKVAEFDSAYGLAALTAECKTVRETSSGGQNSTLNASTFTIGRLVGGGELTLETAREALIEAGLAMLGDPHRGDWSLDEIAALVDRALADGIAKPRNTPGMDIAATFGGVDVPESPAPHLPAGGASRFCLRSLDDLEHEAPRKQVIKGLIALGDLVCIFGLPSTGKSVVAPYLAWRVAQGVPVFGMKTVAGPVIYASAEDPHGMCQRLRALRKVYGDVVSFHLATGLAGMMANLNSAEMQDLLACIARLNPVLVVIDTLAVAFPIDENAPQGMGAVVQICRLIADQGPTVALVHHCPKGDTSTPRGHSSLNGALDTSVRVDPADTAGVIRCASMKNRNGFPRRFGFKIRSELLGHDEDGDPITAPVCEEFDLRNLPKDAKLSGAKLDALAVLDDLAGGGGRVAMADWRARCIMPGVLSESADAKARADTFGRAKRELLRAGLITILVDGASEWVARKSDLENFGPVEIPDF
;
A
#
# COMPACT_ATOMS: atom_id res chain seq x y z
N MET A 1 32.68 -27.04 -21.95
CA MET A 1 31.98 -26.12 -22.86
C MET A 1 30.70 -26.78 -23.31
N PHE A 2 29.66 -26.00 -23.62
CA PHE A 2 28.39 -26.48 -24.17
C PHE A 2 27.67 -25.34 -24.91
N PRO A 3 26.77 -25.62 -25.87
CA PRO A 3 26.09 -24.59 -26.66
C PRO A 3 24.95 -23.88 -25.91
N ILE A 4 24.75 -22.60 -26.22
CA ILE A 4 23.76 -21.68 -25.62
C ILE A 4 22.97 -21.00 -26.75
N GLU A 5 21.70 -20.72 -26.50
CA GLU A 5 20.80 -19.99 -27.40
C GLU A 5 21.44 -18.71 -27.99
N PRO A 6 21.28 -18.45 -29.30
CA PRO A 6 21.74 -17.22 -29.94
C PRO A 6 21.22 -15.96 -29.23
N GLY A 7 22.10 -15.00 -28.95
CA GLY A 7 21.75 -13.74 -28.26
C GLY A 7 21.24 -13.90 -26.82
N GLY A 8 21.18 -15.13 -26.31
CA GLY A 8 20.64 -15.47 -25.01
C GLY A 8 21.70 -15.87 -23.98
N LYS A 9 21.21 -16.27 -22.81
CA LYS A 9 22.01 -16.84 -21.71
C LYS A 9 21.48 -18.20 -21.28
N ARG A 10 20.82 -18.95 -22.17
CA ARG A 10 20.15 -20.23 -21.89
C ARG A 10 20.82 -21.37 -22.66
N PRO A 11 21.08 -22.55 -22.05
CA PRO A 11 21.63 -23.69 -22.78
C PRO A 11 20.70 -24.11 -23.91
N LEU A 12 21.26 -24.64 -24.99
CA LEU A 12 20.49 -24.99 -26.18
C LEU A 12 19.53 -26.18 -25.94
N HIS A 13 19.85 -27.07 -24.99
CA HIS A 13 19.05 -28.25 -24.66
C HIS A 13 19.11 -28.60 -23.15
N ARG A 14 18.18 -29.46 -22.71
CA ARG A 14 18.16 -30.07 -21.37
C ARG A 14 19.30 -31.08 -21.24
N GLY A 15 19.93 -31.19 -20.06
CA GLY A 15 21.02 -32.16 -19.82
C GLY A 15 22.41 -31.68 -20.26
N TRP A 16 22.57 -30.38 -20.54
CA TRP A 16 23.84 -29.78 -20.95
C TRP A 16 24.99 -30.04 -19.96
N GLN A 17 24.69 -30.31 -18.68
CA GLN A 17 25.68 -30.62 -17.65
C GLN A 17 26.43 -31.92 -17.95
N GLN A 18 25.71 -32.93 -18.46
CA GLN A 18 26.31 -34.22 -18.85
C GLN A 18 27.03 -34.11 -20.19
N GLU A 19 26.59 -33.19 -21.06
CA GLU A 19 27.19 -32.97 -22.38
C GLU A 19 28.41 -32.04 -22.32
N ALA A 20 28.54 -31.22 -21.27
CA ALA A 20 29.61 -30.26 -21.13
C ALA A 20 30.99 -30.92 -21.23
N THR A 21 31.74 -30.59 -22.28
CA THR A 21 32.97 -31.31 -22.63
C THR A 21 34.19 -30.39 -22.77
N ARG A 22 35.38 -30.98 -22.68
CA ARG A 22 36.67 -30.37 -23.09
C ARG A 22 37.16 -30.93 -24.42
N ASP A 23 36.43 -31.88 -25.00
CA ASP A 23 36.73 -32.47 -26.30
C ASP A 23 36.52 -31.43 -27.40
N ILE A 24 37.63 -31.06 -28.05
CA ILE A 24 37.65 -30.03 -29.07
C ILE A 24 36.86 -30.42 -30.32
N ASP A 25 36.77 -31.70 -30.64
CA ASP A 25 36.10 -32.18 -31.85
C ASP A 25 34.58 -32.15 -31.67
N VAL A 26 34.11 -32.46 -30.45
CA VAL A 26 32.69 -32.27 -30.07
C VAL A 26 32.31 -30.78 -30.10
N ILE A 27 33.15 -29.91 -29.53
CA ILE A 27 32.90 -28.46 -29.50
C ILE A 27 32.88 -27.88 -30.92
N ARG A 28 33.81 -28.30 -31.79
CA ARG A 28 33.83 -27.90 -33.20
C ARG A 28 32.57 -28.33 -33.93
N ARG A 29 32.08 -29.55 -33.68
CA ARG A 29 30.85 -30.05 -34.28
C ARG A 29 29.64 -29.21 -33.91
N TRP A 30 29.49 -28.83 -32.63
CA TRP A 30 28.45 -27.88 -32.22
C TRP A 30 28.57 -26.51 -32.89
N GLY A 31 29.80 -26.03 -33.13
CA GLY A 31 30.02 -24.78 -33.87
C GLY A 31 29.59 -24.85 -35.34
N ILE A 32 29.56 -26.05 -35.93
CA ILE A 32 29.04 -26.30 -37.28
C ILE A 32 27.52 -26.44 -37.26
N ASP A 33 26.99 -27.24 -36.33
CA ASP A 33 25.56 -27.55 -36.24
C ASP A 33 24.73 -26.33 -35.76
N HIS A 34 25.35 -25.44 -34.98
CA HIS A 34 24.71 -24.27 -34.37
C HIS A 34 25.61 -23.02 -34.53
N PRO A 35 25.73 -22.46 -35.76
CA PRO A 35 26.67 -21.38 -36.07
C PRO A 35 26.39 -20.05 -35.33
N ASP A 36 25.16 -19.88 -34.85
CA ASP A 36 24.72 -18.70 -34.10
C ASP A 36 24.70 -18.91 -32.58
N ALA A 37 25.02 -20.12 -32.11
CA ALA A 37 25.05 -20.40 -30.69
C ALA A 37 26.21 -19.68 -29.99
N ASN A 38 25.97 -19.24 -28.77
CA ASN A 38 27.02 -18.88 -27.83
C ASN A 38 27.53 -20.14 -27.10
N PHE A 39 28.62 -20.05 -26.34
CA PHE A 39 29.11 -21.17 -25.54
C PHE A 39 29.13 -20.87 -24.04
N GLY A 40 28.79 -21.87 -23.24
CA GLY A 40 28.91 -21.84 -21.79
C GLY A 40 30.21 -22.48 -21.31
N LEU A 41 30.85 -21.86 -20.31
CA LEU A 41 31.96 -22.41 -19.54
C LEU A 41 31.47 -22.80 -18.15
N THR A 42 31.68 -24.05 -17.75
CA THR A 42 31.42 -24.53 -16.38
C THR A 42 32.73 -24.94 -15.72
N ASN A 43 32.75 -25.11 -14.39
CA ASN A 43 33.96 -25.37 -13.58
C ASN A 43 35.04 -24.28 -13.70
N VAL A 44 34.60 -23.02 -13.84
CA VAL A 44 35.47 -21.84 -13.93
C VAL A 44 34.98 -20.76 -12.97
N VAL A 45 35.89 -19.92 -12.48
CA VAL A 45 35.55 -18.71 -11.72
C VAL A 45 35.86 -17.48 -12.57
N GLY A 46 34.86 -16.62 -12.73
CA GLY A 46 34.99 -15.34 -13.42
C GLY A 46 35.05 -14.20 -12.43
N ILE A 47 35.98 -13.28 -12.63
CA ILE A 47 36.11 -12.01 -11.92
C ILE A 47 35.56 -10.96 -12.85
N ASP A 48 34.38 -10.40 -12.53
CA ASP A 48 33.80 -9.26 -13.26
C ASP A 48 34.66 -8.01 -13.03
N LEU A 49 35.07 -7.31 -14.08
CA LEU A 49 35.93 -6.12 -14.05
C LEU A 49 35.15 -4.88 -14.55
N ASP A 50 33.84 -4.86 -14.31
CA ASP A 50 32.92 -3.82 -14.73
C ASP A 50 33.28 -2.42 -14.18
N ARG A 51 33.09 -1.40 -15.03
CA ARG A 51 33.07 0.02 -14.62
C ARG A 51 31.63 0.50 -14.51
N LYS A 52 31.07 0.59 -13.31
CA LYS A 52 29.66 0.95 -13.07
C LYS A 52 29.49 1.82 -11.83
N ASN A 53 28.57 2.78 -11.88
CA ASN A 53 28.16 3.62 -10.75
C ASN A 53 29.31 4.29 -9.98
N GLY A 54 30.36 4.74 -10.69
CA GLY A 54 31.52 5.42 -10.11
C GLY A 54 32.64 4.47 -9.64
N ALA A 55 32.50 3.16 -9.81
CA ALA A 55 33.52 2.19 -9.43
C ALA A 55 34.22 1.55 -10.64
N ASP A 56 35.52 1.30 -10.50
CA ASP A 56 36.40 0.71 -11.53
C ASP A 56 36.89 -0.69 -11.11
N GLY A 57 36.29 -1.74 -11.68
CA GLY A 57 36.67 -3.13 -11.41
C GLY A 57 38.10 -3.49 -11.83
N VAL A 58 38.65 -2.84 -12.85
CA VAL A 58 40.04 -3.06 -13.30
C VAL A 58 41.03 -2.51 -12.27
N GLU A 59 40.77 -1.29 -11.79
CA GLU A 59 41.58 -0.68 -10.75
C GLU A 59 41.53 -1.50 -9.45
N LEU A 60 40.32 -1.95 -9.07
CA LEU A 60 40.12 -2.78 -7.89
C LEU A 60 40.87 -4.11 -8.00
N PHE A 61 40.90 -4.73 -9.17
CA PHE A 61 41.62 -5.98 -9.40
C PHE A 61 43.13 -5.78 -9.29
N GLY A 62 43.65 -4.65 -9.80
CA GLY A 62 45.04 -4.24 -9.60
C GLY A 62 45.38 -4.05 -8.12
N ARG A 63 44.50 -3.41 -7.33
CA ARG A 63 44.68 -3.26 -5.88
C ARG A 63 44.67 -4.60 -5.15
N TRP A 64 43.78 -5.51 -5.54
CA TRP A 64 43.69 -6.86 -4.97
C TRP A 64 44.95 -7.68 -5.27
N ALA A 65 45.40 -7.68 -6.52
CA ALA A 65 46.64 -8.31 -6.93
C ALA A 65 47.85 -7.77 -6.16
N LYS A 66 47.92 -6.44 -5.99
CA LYS A 66 48.97 -5.80 -5.19
C LYS A 66 48.92 -6.21 -3.71
N ALA A 67 47.73 -6.27 -3.11
CA ALA A 67 47.55 -6.69 -1.73
C ALA A 67 47.99 -8.14 -1.49
N LEU A 68 47.82 -9.00 -2.50
CA LEU A 68 48.25 -10.40 -2.50
C LEU A 68 49.67 -10.61 -3.02
N ALA A 69 50.38 -9.54 -3.38
CA ALA A 69 51.71 -9.57 -3.99
C ALA A 69 51.81 -10.47 -5.26
N LEU A 70 50.74 -10.52 -6.05
CA LEU A 70 50.68 -11.31 -7.29
C LEU A 70 51.52 -10.65 -8.38
N THR A 71 52.27 -11.47 -9.12
CA THR A 71 53.05 -11.04 -10.27
C THR A 71 52.19 -11.00 -11.54
N ARG A 72 52.70 -10.32 -12.57
CA ARG A 72 52.03 -10.22 -13.88
C ARG A 72 51.83 -11.61 -14.52
N ASP A 73 52.84 -12.47 -14.44
CA ASP A 73 52.81 -13.82 -15.01
C ASP A 73 51.78 -14.72 -14.33
N GLU A 74 51.60 -14.58 -13.02
CA GLU A 74 50.57 -15.30 -12.27
C GLU A 74 49.15 -14.90 -12.69
N LEU A 75 48.92 -13.61 -13.00
CA LEU A 75 47.62 -13.10 -13.45
C LEU A 75 47.32 -13.42 -14.92
N PHE A 76 48.35 -13.55 -15.77
CA PHE A 76 48.20 -13.91 -17.18
C PHE A 76 47.67 -15.32 -17.42
N THR A 77 47.57 -16.15 -16.39
CA THR A 77 46.95 -17.48 -16.46
C THR A 77 45.42 -17.44 -16.64
N ALA A 78 44.79 -16.26 -16.47
CA ALA A 78 43.35 -16.05 -16.65
C ALA A 78 42.98 -15.79 -18.12
N LEU A 79 41.89 -16.40 -18.57
CA LEU A 79 41.22 -16.06 -19.82
C LEU A 79 40.46 -14.74 -19.65
N THR A 80 40.82 -13.70 -20.40
CA THR A 80 40.12 -12.40 -20.30
C THR A 80 39.08 -12.26 -21.41
N VAL A 81 37.85 -11.85 -21.08
CA VAL A 81 36.74 -11.72 -22.03
C VAL A 81 36.09 -10.35 -21.92
N THR A 82 35.92 -9.65 -23.03
CA THR A 82 35.17 -8.38 -23.11
C THR A 82 33.80 -8.59 -23.77
N THR A 83 32.75 -8.05 -23.17
CA THR A 83 31.37 -8.16 -23.66
C THR A 83 31.06 -7.07 -24.69
N ALA A 84 29.95 -7.24 -25.42
CA ALA A 84 29.45 -6.24 -26.36
C ALA A 84 29.07 -4.88 -25.72
N THR A 85 28.97 -4.82 -24.39
CA THR A 85 28.69 -3.59 -23.63
C THR A 85 29.94 -2.96 -23.04
N GLY A 86 31.13 -3.50 -23.34
CA GLY A 86 32.42 -3.01 -22.82
C GLY A 86 32.82 -3.56 -21.45
N SER A 87 32.06 -4.52 -20.90
CA SER A 87 32.39 -5.20 -19.63
C SER A 87 33.56 -6.17 -19.81
N ALA A 88 34.51 -6.25 -18.89
CA ALA A 88 35.61 -7.21 -18.93
C ALA A 88 35.49 -8.27 -17.83
N HIS A 89 35.92 -9.51 -18.10
CA HIS A 89 35.95 -10.60 -17.12
C HIS A 89 37.31 -11.30 -17.17
N ALA A 90 37.91 -11.62 -16.03
CA ALA A 90 39.06 -12.52 -15.94
C ALA A 90 38.59 -13.91 -15.45
N ILE A 91 38.87 -14.97 -16.20
CA ILE A 91 38.32 -16.31 -15.97
C ILE A 91 39.45 -17.30 -15.65
N PHE A 92 39.34 -17.98 -14.52
CA PHE A 92 40.28 -19.03 -14.09
C PHE A 92 39.58 -20.39 -14.00
N ALA A 93 40.33 -21.48 -14.15
CA ALA A 93 39.84 -22.83 -13.89
C ALA A 93 39.68 -23.04 -12.39
N LEU A 94 38.49 -23.46 -11.95
CA LEU A 94 38.24 -23.67 -10.53
C LEU A 94 38.71 -25.08 -10.13
N PRO A 95 39.60 -25.23 -9.14
CA PRO A 95 39.97 -26.54 -8.61
C PRO A 95 38.74 -27.26 -8.03
N GLY A 96 38.75 -28.59 -8.02
CA GLY A 96 37.66 -29.38 -7.43
C GLY A 96 37.42 -29.06 -5.95
N GLY A 97 36.18 -29.19 -5.48
CA GLY A 97 35.80 -28.97 -4.08
C GLY A 97 35.26 -27.57 -3.76
N PHE A 98 35.07 -26.71 -4.75
CA PHE A 98 34.34 -25.46 -4.58
C PHE A 98 32.90 -25.57 -5.07
N ASP A 99 31.96 -25.15 -4.25
CA ASP A 99 30.57 -24.97 -4.67
C ASP A 99 30.46 -23.70 -5.52
N ALA A 100 30.04 -23.88 -6.78
CA ALA A 100 29.82 -22.82 -7.75
C ALA A 100 28.87 -21.73 -7.22
N LEU A 101 27.87 -22.12 -6.43
CA LEU A 101 26.88 -21.20 -5.87
C LEU A 101 27.45 -20.37 -4.72
N ALA A 102 28.42 -20.91 -3.98
CA ALA A 102 29.09 -20.19 -2.90
C ALA A 102 29.86 -18.97 -3.43
N LEU A 103 30.37 -19.04 -4.67
CA LEU A 103 31.24 -18.05 -5.28
C LEU A 103 30.55 -16.80 -5.84
N THR A 104 29.22 -16.69 -5.74
CA THR A 104 28.46 -15.53 -6.24
C THR A 104 28.56 -14.33 -5.30
N ASN A 105 28.78 -13.11 -5.83
CA ASN A 105 28.81 -11.84 -5.08
C ASN A 105 29.73 -11.92 -3.83
N ILE A 106 30.92 -12.47 -3.99
CA ILE A 106 31.94 -12.53 -2.93
C ILE A 106 32.84 -11.31 -3.03
N ARG A 107 33.03 -10.64 -1.89
CA ARG A 107 34.03 -9.58 -1.73
C ARG A 107 35.38 -10.18 -1.31
N PRO A 108 36.50 -9.77 -1.92
CA PRO A 108 37.82 -10.27 -1.51
C PRO A 108 38.16 -9.93 -0.06
N ALA A 109 38.95 -10.78 0.60
CA ALA A 109 39.27 -10.62 2.02
C ALA A 109 40.42 -9.63 2.21
N ALA A 110 41.44 -9.69 1.35
CA ALA A 110 42.64 -8.86 1.42
C ALA A 110 42.42 -7.33 1.31
N ILE A 111 41.29 -6.87 0.74
CA ILE A 111 41.04 -5.43 0.53
C ILE A 111 39.94 -4.83 1.44
N GLY A 112 39.17 -5.64 2.18
CA GLY A 112 38.24 -5.21 3.24
C GLY A 112 37.11 -4.23 2.83
N ASP A 113 36.25 -3.86 3.79
CA ASP A 113 35.08 -2.96 3.61
C ASP A 113 35.42 -1.46 3.62
N ARG A 114 36.67 -1.06 3.33
CA ARG A 114 37.10 0.33 3.57
C ARG A 114 36.28 1.34 2.73
N PRO A 115 35.77 2.42 3.34
CA PRO A 115 34.97 3.46 2.68
C PRO A 115 35.87 4.48 1.95
N ASP A 116 36.79 4.00 1.11
CA ASP A 116 37.80 4.83 0.45
C ASP A 116 37.53 4.96 -1.07
N GLY A 117 36.29 4.72 -1.51
CA GLY A 117 35.85 5.14 -2.84
C GLY A 117 35.76 6.66 -2.93
N PRO A 118 35.87 7.28 -4.12
CA PRO A 118 35.79 8.73 -4.29
C PRO A 118 34.50 9.38 -3.73
N ASP A 119 33.47 8.57 -3.45
CA ASP A 119 32.17 8.98 -2.89
C ASP A 119 31.87 8.40 -1.49
N GLY A 120 32.86 7.86 -0.75
CA GLY A 120 32.64 7.25 0.57
C GLY A 120 31.87 5.93 0.57
N ARG A 121 31.74 5.27 -0.59
CA ARG A 121 31.14 3.93 -0.70
C ARG A 121 32.19 2.85 -0.38
N PRO A 122 31.79 1.70 0.22
CA PRO A 122 32.67 0.56 0.41
C PRO A 122 33.25 0.09 -0.93
N LEU A 123 34.56 -0.11 -1.00
CA LEU A 123 35.21 -0.76 -2.15
C LEU A 123 34.67 -2.19 -2.27
N GLY A 124 33.85 -2.44 -3.30
CA GLY A 124 33.16 -3.72 -3.48
C GLY A 124 32.06 -3.69 -4.54
N SER A 125 31.54 -2.52 -4.90
CA SER A 125 30.85 -2.36 -6.18
C SER A 125 31.90 -2.39 -7.28
N GLY A 126 32.11 -3.49 -8.01
CA GLY A 126 33.03 -3.50 -9.16
C GLY A 126 33.79 -4.80 -9.41
N ILE A 127 33.88 -5.70 -8.43
CA ILE A 127 34.33 -7.08 -8.65
C ILE A 127 33.28 -8.05 -8.13
N ASP A 128 32.59 -8.72 -9.06
CA ASP A 128 31.76 -9.88 -8.76
C ASP A 128 32.54 -11.15 -9.12
N LEU A 129 32.82 -11.98 -8.12
CA LEU A 129 33.13 -13.39 -8.39
C LEU A 129 31.83 -14.05 -8.91
N ARG A 130 31.90 -14.62 -10.11
CA ARG A 130 30.79 -15.28 -10.77
C ARG A 130 31.23 -16.66 -11.21
N ILE A 131 30.57 -17.67 -10.68
CA ILE A 131 30.04 -18.72 -11.55
C ILE A 131 28.60 -18.26 -11.76
N GLY A 132 28.18 -18.00 -13.01
CA GLY A 132 26.85 -17.42 -13.24
C GLY A 132 25.78 -18.21 -12.49
N MET A 133 24.67 -17.57 -12.06
CA MET A 133 23.61 -18.16 -11.20
C MET A 133 23.06 -19.53 -11.68
N LYS A 134 23.44 -19.97 -12.88
CA LYS A 134 23.08 -21.23 -13.53
C LYS A 134 24.21 -22.28 -13.53
N GLY A 135 25.33 -22.05 -12.82
CA GLY A 135 26.49 -22.95 -12.76
C GLY A 135 27.48 -22.82 -13.92
N TYR A 136 27.39 -21.76 -14.71
CA TYR A 136 28.27 -21.51 -15.86
C TYR A 136 28.41 -20.02 -16.20
N LEU A 137 29.49 -19.65 -16.89
CA LEU A 137 29.73 -18.35 -17.50
C LEU A 137 29.47 -18.41 -19.00
N VAL A 138 28.93 -17.33 -19.58
CA VAL A 138 28.81 -17.22 -21.03
C VAL A 138 30.13 -16.72 -21.59
N ALA A 139 30.76 -17.51 -22.45
CA ALA A 139 31.90 -17.10 -23.26
C ALA A 139 31.44 -17.07 -24.72
N ALA A 140 31.57 -15.93 -25.41
CA ALA A 140 31.08 -15.90 -26.80
C ALA A 140 31.88 -16.79 -27.73
N GLY A 141 31.19 -17.25 -28.78
CA GLY A 141 31.82 -17.77 -29.98
C GLY A 141 32.42 -16.65 -30.81
N SER A 142 33.75 -16.67 -30.97
CA SER A 142 34.51 -16.39 -32.21
C SER A 142 36.00 -16.61 -31.91
N ILE A 143 36.56 -17.72 -32.36
CA ILE A 143 38.01 -17.93 -32.44
C ILE A 143 38.49 -17.18 -33.68
N ARG A 144 39.44 -16.24 -33.55
CA ARG A 144 40.41 -15.84 -34.61
C ARG A 144 41.54 -14.95 -34.07
N GLU A 145 42.67 -14.96 -34.78
CA GLU A 145 44.07 -14.70 -34.36
C GLU A 145 44.42 -13.32 -33.77
N LEU A 146 45.60 -13.30 -33.12
CA LEU A 146 46.18 -12.34 -32.17
C LEU A 146 46.59 -10.95 -32.76
N PRO A 147 46.57 -9.88 -31.93
CA PRO A 147 47.57 -8.80 -31.97
C PRO A 147 48.59 -8.92 -30.83
N VAL A 148 49.85 -8.59 -31.13
CA VAL A 148 51.06 -8.75 -30.30
C VAL A 148 51.18 -7.61 -29.26
N ILE A 149 51.52 -7.94 -28.01
CA ILE A 149 52.02 -6.97 -27.02
C ILE A 149 53.52 -6.80 -27.26
N GLY A 150 53.99 -5.55 -27.37
CA GLY A 150 55.41 -5.23 -27.54
C GLY A 150 56.22 -5.47 -26.26
N ASP A 151 57.55 -5.60 -26.43
CA ASP A 151 58.51 -5.94 -25.37
C ASP A 151 58.63 -4.89 -24.24
N ASP A 152 58.01 -3.71 -24.39
CA ASP A 152 58.00 -2.61 -23.42
C ASP A 152 56.89 -2.73 -22.36
N GLY A 153 55.99 -3.72 -22.52
CA GLY A 153 54.95 -4.01 -21.54
C GLY A 153 53.76 -3.05 -21.57
N GLU A 154 53.74 -2.06 -22.47
CA GLU A 154 52.60 -1.20 -22.74
C GLU A 154 51.60 -1.90 -23.69
N PRO A 155 50.27 -1.74 -23.48
CA PRO A 155 49.29 -2.23 -24.43
C PRO A 155 49.33 -1.38 -25.71
N SER A 156 49.98 -1.86 -26.77
CA SER A 156 49.83 -1.28 -28.10
C SER A 156 48.43 -1.62 -28.63
N ILE A 157 47.48 -0.72 -28.40
CA ILE A 157 46.23 -0.69 -29.16
C ILE A 157 46.61 -0.14 -30.53
N HIS A 158 46.97 -1.01 -31.49
CA HIS A 158 46.82 -0.59 -32.87
C HIS A 158 45.34 -0.21 -33.06
N PRO A 159 45.03 1.00 -33.54
CA PRO A 159 43.65 1.35 -33.84
C PRO A 159 43.18 0.35 -34.89
N VAL A 160 42.26 -0.52 -34.49
CA VAL A 160 41.56 -1.38 -35.43
C VAL A 160 40.83 -0.42 -36.35
N THR A 161 41.20 -0.47 -37.63
CA THR A 161 40.54 0.25 -38.73
C THR A 161 39.02 0.22 -38.52
N GLU A 162 38.41 1.39 -38.63
CA GLU A 162 36.95 1.60 -38.61
C GLU A 162 36.28 0.91 -39.82
N GLU A 163 36.40 -0.41 -39.94
CA GLU A 163 35.47 -1.17 -40.77
C GLU A 163 34.22 -1.42 -39.93
N PRO A 164 33.05 -0.93 -40.37
CA PRO A 164 31.81 -1.14 -39.64
C PRO A 164 31.52 -2.64 -39.60
N LEU A 165 31.47 -3.19 -38.38
CA LEU A 165 31.00 -4.55 -38.14
C LEU A 165 29.56 -4.67 -38.64
N THR A 166 29.38 -5.32 -39.79
CA THR A 166 28.08 -5.56 -40.43
C THR A 166 27.28 -6.67 -39.77
N GLU A 167 27.75 -7.27 -38.66
CA GLU A 167 27.07 -8.35 -37.94
C GLU A 167 26.84 -8.05 -36.44
N PRO A 168 25.72 -8.51 -35.87
CA PRO A 168 25.32 -8.18 -34.51
C PRO A 168 26.24 -8.84 -33.45
N ARG A 169 27.10 -8.01 -32.84
CA ARG A 169 27.65 -8.10 -31.46
C ARG A 169 27.98 -9.51 -30.94
N ARG A 170 29.25 -9.95 -31.08
CA ARG A 170 29.81 -11.13 -30.38
C ARG A 170 30.98 -10.72 -29.46
N TYR A 171 31.12 -11.37 -28.30
CA TYR A 171 32.10 -11.01 -27.26
C TYR A 171 33.52 -11.27 -27.76
N ARG A 172 34.53 -10.54 -27.26
CA ARG A 172 35.93 -10.64 -27.70
C ARG A 172 36.80 -11.23 -26.58
N VAL A 173 37.64 -12.19 -26.92
CA VAL A 173 38.59 -12.80 -25.97
C VAL A 173 39.95 -12.13 -26.13
N HIS A 174 40.59 -11.82 -25.00
CA HIS A 174 41.92 -11.22 -24.92
C HIS A 174 42.83 -12.12 -24.08
N ASN A 175 44.11 -12.19 -24.45
CA ASN A 175 45.15 -12.95 -23.75
C ASN A 175 44.79 -14.43 -23.54
N VAL A 176 44.98 -15.27 -24.56
CA VAL A 176 44.84 -16.73 -24.46
C VAL A 176 46.23 -17.35 -24.29
N PRO A 177 46.66 -17.75 -23.09
CA PRO A 177 47.85 -18.59 -22.95
C PRO A 177 47.64 -19.92 -23.66
N PRO A 178 48.70 -20.60 -24.14
CA PRO A 178 48.58 -21.89 -24.80
C PRO A 178 47.85 -22.93 -23.92
N GLY A 179 46.68 -23.35 -24.38
CA GLY A 179 46.08 -24.66 -24.08
C GLY A 179 45.36 -24.86 -22.75
N ILE A 180 45.51 -24.01 -21.72
CA ILE A 180 44.87 -24.26 -20.42
C ILE A 180 44.45 -22.94 -19.77
N ILE A 181 43.15 -22.78 -19.48
CA ILE A 181 42.69 -21.78 -18.50
C ILE A 181 43.35 -22.18 -17.17
N GLY A 182 44.28 -21.37 -16.68
CA GLY A 182 45.03 -21.70 -15.47
C GLY A 182 44.16 -21.64 -14.22
N THR A 183 44.57 -22.37 -13.18
CA THR A 183 43.98 -22.21 -11.85
C THR A 183 44.38 -20.87 -11.24
N PRO A 184 43.55 -20.26 -10.37
CA PRO A 184 43.96 -19.05 -9.67
C PRO A 184 45.30 -19.27 -8.95
N PRO A 185 46.20 -18.26 -8.94
CA PRO A 185 47.44 -18.31 -8.16
C PRO A 185 47.17 -18.71 -6.70
N PRO A 186 48.08 -19.41 -6.01
CA PRO A 186 47.82 -19.92 -4.66
C PRO A 186 47.34 -18.87 -3.67
N ALA A 187 47.92 -17.66 -3.71
CA ALA A 187 47.49 -16.55 -2.85
C ALA A 187 46.08 -16.04 -3.20
N LEU A 188 45.75 -15.95 -4.48
CA LEU A 188 44.40 -15.60 -4.95
C LEU A 188 43.38 -16.67 -4.56
N LEU A 189 43.73 -17.95 -4.73
CA LEU A 189 42.89 -19.07 -4.35
C LEU A 189 42.65 -19.10 -2.84
N ALA A 190 43.68 -18.84 -2.03
CA ALA A 190 43.57 -18.76 -0.58
C ALA A 190 42.66 -17.61 -0.14
N ASP A 191 42.80 -16.43 -0.77
CA ASP A 191 41.93 -15.28 -0.47
C ASP A 191 40.47 -15.55 -0.90
N ILE A 192 40.25 -16.21 -2.05
CA ILE A 192 38.92 -16.66 -2.46
C ILE A 192 38.33 -17.64 -1.42
N LYS A 193 39.10 -18.62 -0.94
CA LYS A 193 38.66 -19.54 0.13
C LYS A 193 38.33 -18.80 1.42
N ALA A 194 39.18 -17.87 1.84
CA ALA A 194 38.96 -17.05 3.02
C ALA A 194 37.70 -16.19 2.88
N SER A 195 37.46 -15.65 1.68
CA SER A 195 36.28 -14.84 1.37
C SER A 195 34.99 -15.67 1.37
N VAL A 196 35.03 -16.91 0.86
CA VAL A 196 33.92 -17.88 0.94
C VAL A 196 33.64 -18.24 2.40
N ALA A 197 34.69 -18.56 3.17
CA ALA A 197 34.56 -18.91 4.58
C ALA A 197 33.99 -17.75 5.40
N ARG A 198 34.52 -16.53 5.22
CA ARG A 198 34.00 -15.30 5.84
C ARG A 198 32.52 -15.10 5.51
N LYS A 199 32.14 -15.19 4.23
CA LYS A 199 30.75 -15.04 3.80
C LYS A 199 29.83 -16.11 4.39
N LYS A 200 30.31 -17.35 4.54
CA LYS A 200 29.59 -18.42 5.23
C LYS A 200 29.38 -18.06 6.70
N THR A 201 30.43 -17.62 7.41
CA THR A 201 30.33 -17.15 8.80
C THR A 201 29.39 -15.94 8.94
N GLU A 202 29.47 -14.96 8.03
CA GLU A 202 28.58 -13.79 7.97
C GLU A 202 27.11 -14.15 7.72
N ARG A 203 26.84 -15.29 7.07
CA ARG A 203 25.48 -15.83 6.87
C ARG A 203 24.97 -16.63 8.05
N GLU A 204 25.84 -17.42 8.67
CA GLU A 204 25.50 -18.26 9.82
C GLU A 204 25.35 -17.43 11.11
N ALA A 205 26.08 -16.32 11.25
CA ALA A 205 26.03 -15.47 12.44
C ALA A 205 24.63 -14.84 12.68
N PRO A 206 23.93 -14.25 11.67
CA PRO A 206 22.56 -13.80 11.82
C PRO A 206 21.57 -14.92 12.15
N LEU A 207 21.75 -16.13 11.60
CA LEU A 207 20.93 -17.30 11.92
C LEU A 207 21.10 -17.75 13.38
N ALA A 208 22.32 -17.66 13.92
CA ALA A 208 22.61 -17.97 15.31
C ALA A 208 22.17 -16.87 16.30
N LEU A 209 22.09 -15.61 15.85
CA LEU A 209 21.66 -14.45 16.65
C LEU A 209 20.17 -14.12 16.50
N ALA A 210 19.48 -14.68 15.50
CA ALA A 210 18.07 -14.47 15.29
C ALA A 210 17.29 -14.95 16.52
N LYS A 211 16.31 -14.15 16.97
CA LYS A 211 15.36 -14.57 18.00
C LYS A 211 14.69 -15.85 17.48
N VAL A 212 14.99 -16.99 18.09
CA VAL A 212 14.32 -18.26 17.74
C VAL A 212 12.86 -18.11 18.13
N ALA A 213 11.98 -18.05 17.14
CA ALA A 213 10.55 -18.08 17.41
C ALA A 213 10.19 -19.43 18.04
N GLU A 214 9.49 -19.42 19.17
CA GLU A 214 9.00 -20.65 19.83
C GLU A 214 7.70 -21.17 19.17
N PHE A 215 7.04 -20.36 18.34
CA PHE A 215 5.80 -20.67 17.65
C PHE A 215 5.64 -19.81 16.39
N ASP A 216 4.85 -20.28 15.41
CA ASP A 216 4.54 -19.53 14.19
C ASP A 216 3.35 -18.57 14.41
N SER A 217 3.54 -17.30 14.10
CA SER A 217 2.47 -16.29 14.22
C SER A 217 1.47 -16.44 13.07
N ALA A 218 0.20 -16.09 13.31
CA ALA A 218 -0.83 -16.14 12.27
C ALA A 218 -0.51 -15.21 11.08
N TYR A 219 0.19 -14.09 11.33
CA TYR A 219 0.69 -13.19 10.29
C TYR A 219 1.81 -13.84 9.48
N GLY A 220 2.78 -14.44 10.18
CA GLY A 220 3.85 -15.23 9.58
C GLY A 220 3.28 -16.33 8.68
N LEU A 221 2.36 -17.16 9.19
CA LEU A 221 1.74 -18.26 8.45
C LEU A 221 0.92 -17.80 7.24
N ALA A 222 0.18 -16.69 7.36
CA ALA A 222 -0.60 -16.13 6.25
C ALA A 222 0.32 -15.59 5.14
N ALA A 223 1.39 -14.87 5.51
CA ALA A 223 2.41 -14.42 4.58
C ALA A 223 3.13 -15.60 3.92
N LEU A 224 3.53 -16.61 4.70
CA LEU A 224 4.12 -17.85 4.20
C LEU A 224 3.20 -18.55 3.21
N THR A 225 1.91 -18.64 3.49
CA THR A 225 0.91 -19.26 2.60
C THR A 225 0.78 -18.49 1.29
N ALA A 226 0.71 -17.16 1.34
CA ALA A 226 0.59 -16.31 0.15
C ALA A 226 1.85 -16.38 -0.74
N GLU A 227 3.03 -16.37 -0.13
CA GLU A 227 4.30 -16.51 -0.84
C GLU A 227 4.45 -17.92 -1.43
N CYS A 228 4.12 -18.97 -0.67
CA CYS A 228 4.11 -20.35 -1.17
C CYS A 228 3.15 -20.54 -2.35
N LYS A 229 1.97 -19.91 -2.32
CA LYS A 229 1.04 -19.89 -3.44
C LYS A 229 1.67 -19.22 -4.67
N THR A 230 2.31 -18.07 -4.49
CA THR A 230 2.99 -17.34 -5.55
C THR A 230 4.10 -18.18 -6.19
N VAL A 231 4.91 -18.86 -5.38
CA VAL A 231 5.94 -19.79 -5.84
C VAL A 231 5.33 -20.92 -6.68
N ARG A 232 4.27 -21.58 -6.18
CA ARG A 232 3.60 -22.69 -6.87
C ARG A 232 2.98 -22.28 -8.21
N GLU A 233 2.41 -21.08 -8.29
CA GLU A 233 1.70 -20.57 -9.47
C GLU A 233 2.65 -19.93 -10.51
N THR A 234 3.95 -19.89 -10.25
CA THR A 234 4.91 -19.20 -11.11
C THR A 234 5.12 -19.93 -12.45
N SER A 235 4.92 -19.19 -13.55
CA SER A 235 5.18 -19.64 -14.92
C SER A 235 6.66 -19.97 -15.20
N SER A 236 6.88 -20.89 -16.14
CA SER A 236 8.22 -21.32 -16.58
C SER A 236 9.13 -20.13 -16.93
N GLY A 237 10.38 -20.18 -16.46
CA GLY A 237 11.39 -19.13 -16.69
C GLY A 237 11.50 -18.05 -15.61
N GLY A 238 10.53 -17.93 -14.69
CA GLY A 238 10.54 -16.99 -13.55
C GLY A 238 10.70 -17.64 -12.16
N GLN A 239 10.80 -18.96 -12.11
CA GLN A 239 10.72 -19.77 -10.89
C GLN A 239 11.86 -19.50 -9.91
N ASN A 240 13.10 -19.45 -10.41
CA ASN A 240 14.29 -19.16 -9.59
C ASN A 240 14.19 -17.79 -8.90
N SER A 241 13.83 -16.75 -9.66
CA SER A 241 13.70 -15.39 -9.11
C SER A 241 12.56 -15.28 -8.13
N THR A 242 11.44 -15.97 -8.39
CA THR A 242 10.26 -15.90 -7.52
C THR A 242 10.50 -16.65 -6.22
N LEU A 243 10.98 -17.90 -6.28
CA LEU A 243 11.36 -18.65 -5.08
C LEU A 243 12.38 -17.88 -4.24
N ASN A 244 13.41 -17.29 -4.87
CA ASN A 244 14.41 -16.51 -4.14
C ASN A 244 13.82 -15.25 -3.48
N ALA A 245 12.96 -14.50 -4.18
CA ALA A 245 12.32 -13.30 -3.64
C ALA A 245 11.31 -13.59 -2.52
N SER A 246 10.46 -14.61 -2.72
CA SER A 246 9.49 -15.08 -1.73
C SER A 246 10.18 -15.62 -0.49
N THR A 247 11.20 -16.46 -0.67
CA THR A 247 12.00 -16.99 0.45
C THR A 247 12.71 -15.88 1.21
N PHE A 248 13.30 -14.90 0.52
CA PHE A 248 13.92 -13.76 1.17
C PHE A 248 12.90 -12.98 2.01
N THR A 249 11.69 -12.73 1.48
CA THR A 249 10.61 -12.05 2.20
C THR A 249 10.23 -12.80 3.48
N ILE A 250 10.08 -14.12 3.40
CA ILE A 250 9.78 -14.98 4.56
C ILE A 250 10.95 -15.02 5.55
N GLY A 251 12.18 -15.09 5.07
CA GLY A 251 13.38 -15.05 5.91
C GLY A 251 13.42 -13.81 6.80
N ARG A 252 12.95 -12.67 6.30
CA ARG A 252 12.85 -11.45 7.12
C ARG A 252 11.84 -11.60 8.27
N LEU A 253 10.77 -12.36 8.08
CA LEU A 253 9.77 -12.65 9.12
C LEU A 253 10.30 -13.66 10.14
N VAL A 254 11.07 -14.66 9.69
CA VAL A 254 11.78 -15.60 10.58
C VAL A 254 12.77 -14.83 11.46
N GLY A 255 13.61 -13.97 10.86
CA GLY A 255 14.53 -13.12 11.61
C GLY A 255 13.82 -12.13 12.54
N GLY A 256 12.57 -11.80 12.24
CA GLY A 256 11.73 -10.95 13.07
C GLY A 256 10.93 -11.67 14.15
N GLY A 257 11.09 -13.00 14.29
CA GLY A 257 10.43 -13.80 15.31
C GLY A 257 8.97 -14.17 15.02
N GLU A 258 8.49 -14.00 13.78
CA GLU A 258 7.10 -14.26 13.38
C GLU A 258 6.87 -15.69 12.87
N LEU A 259 7.93 -16.36 12.45
CA LEU A 259 7.92 -17.74 11.95
C LEU A 259 9.12 -18.48 12.53
N THR A 260 8.90 -19.75 12.85
CA THR A 260 9.98 -20.68 13.11
C THR A 260 10.75 -20.93 11.82
N LEU A 261 12.07 -21.15 11.95
CA LEU A 261 12.92 -21.47 10.82
C LEU A 261 12.48 -22.78 10.14
N GLU A 262 12.05 -23.76 10.94
CA GLU A 262 11.60 -25.07 10.49
C GLU A 262 10.35 -24.95 9.61
N THR A 263 9.27 -24.34 10.11
CA THR A 263 8.02 -24.18 9.35
C THR A 263 8.23 -23.39 8.06
N ALA A 264 8.97 -22.28 8.12
CA ALA A 264 9.27 -21.47 6.94
C ALA A 264 10.04 -22.26 5.88
N ARG A 265 11.08 -23.00 6.32
CA ARG A 265 11.93 -23.79 5.43
C ARG A 265 11.18 -24.94 4.80
N GLU A 266 10.42 -25.72 5.57
CA GLU A 266 9.66 -26.85 5.05
C GLU A 266 8.61 -26.42 4.03
N ALA A 267 7.81 -25.41 4.35
CA ALA A 267 6.76 -24.93 3.46
C ALA A 267 7.31 -24.37 2.14
N LEU A 268 8.44 -23.65 2.19
CA LEU A 268 9.07 -23.10 0.98
C LEU A 268 9.75 -24.17 0.14
N ILE A 269 10.33 -25.21 0.76
CA ILE A 269 10.85 -26.36 0.03
C ILE A 269 9.70 -27.11 -0.66
N GLU A 270 8.60 -27.36 0.06
CA GLU A 270 7.41 -28.01 -0.51
C GLU A 270 6.83 -27.19 -1.68
N ALA A 271 6.69 -25.88 -1.51
CA ALA A 271 6.21 -24.99 -2.56
C ALA A 271 7.17 -24.95 -3.77
N GLY A 272 8.48 -24.98 -3.53
CA GLY A 272 9.49 -25.03 -4.56
C GLY A 272 9.48 -26.33 -5.37
N LEU A 273 9.27 -27.47 -4.71
CA LEU A 273 9.13 -28.78 -5.35
C LEU A 273 7.84 -28.89 -6.18
N ALA A 274 6.79 -28.17 -5.80
CA ALA A 274 5.53 -28.12 -6.52
C ALA A 274 5.53 -27.17 -7.74
N MET A 275 6.63 -26.44 -7.99
CA MET A 275 6.75 -25.61 -9.19
C MET A 275 6.73 -26.48 -10.45
N LEU A 276 5.99 -26.03 -11.47
CA LEU A 276 5.96 -26.70 -12.77
C LEU A 276 7.39 -26.82 -13.34
N GLY A 277 7.78 -28.02 -13.78
CA GLY A 277 9.10 -28.23 -14.38
C GLY A 277 9.33 -27.28 -15.56
N ASP A 278 10.51 -26.65 -15.62
CA ASP A 278 10.88 -25.83 -16.76
C ASP A 278 11.25 -26.75 -17.94
N PRO A 279 10.60 -26.62 -19.12
CA PRO A 279 10.83 -27.45 -20.29
C PRO A 279 12.26 -27.43 -20.85
N HIS A 280 13.14 -26.57 -20.34
CA HIS A 280 14.53 -26.42 -20.78
C HIS A 280 15.55 -26.68 -19.67
N ARG A 281 15.14 -26.67 -18.39
CA ARG A 281 16.02 -26.97 -17.24
C ARG A 281 15.89 -28.41 -16.75
N GLY A 282 14.72 -29.02 -16.91
CA GLY A 282 14.35 -30.25 -16.18
C GLY A 282 13.67 -29.92 -14.85
N ASP A 283 13.28 -30.97 -14.13
CA ASP A 283 12.58 -30.83 -12.86
C ASP A 283 13.53 -30.36 -11.75
N TRP A 284 12.99 -29.62 -10.80
CA TRP A 284 13.75 -29.14 -9.64
C TRP A 284 14.07 -30.31 -8.71
N SER A 285 15.34 -30.48 -8.32
CA SER A 285 15.70 -31.45 -7.28
C SER A 285 15.50 -30.88 -5.88
N LEU A 286 15.31 -31.76 -4.89
CA LEU A 286 15.22 -31.38 -3.49
C LEU A 286 16.47 -30.60 -3.04
N ASP A 287 17.67 -31.08 -3.40
CA ASP A 287 18.93 -30.46 -3.00
C ASP A 287 19.08 -29.04 -3.56
N GLU A 288 18.65 -28.82 -4.81
CA GLU A 288 18.69 -27.50 -5.44
C GLU A 288 17.73 -26.50 -4.78
N ILE A 289 16.49 -26.94 -4.51
CA ILE A 289 15.48 -26.12 -3.83
C ILE A 289 15.93 -25.80 -2.41
N ALA A 290 16.38 -26.81 -1.66
CA ALA A 290 16.86 -26.62 -0.28
C ALA A 290 18.03 -25.64 -0.24
N ALA A 291 19.03 -25.78 -1.12
CA ALA A 291 20.18 -24.88 -1.16
C ALA A 291 19.85 -23.44 -1.55
N LEU A 292 18.76 -23.22 -2.30
CA LEU A 292 18.26 -21.89 -2.61
C LEU A 292 17.46 -21.31 -1.44
N VAL A 293 16.56 -22.11 -0.87
CA VAL A 293 15.73 -21.73 0.28
C VAL A 293 16.61 -21.33 1.47
N ASP A 294 17.59 -22.16 1.82
CA ASP A 294 18.49 -21.92 2.96
C ASP A 294 19.26 -20.61 2.79
N ARG A 295 19.71 -20.32 1.57
CA ARG A 295 20.44 -19.10 1.26
C ARG A 295 19.56 -17.86 1.37
N ALA A 296 18.39 -17.88 0.75
CA ALA A 296 17.51 -16.73 0.76
C ALA A 296 16.86 -16.51 2.13
N LEU A 297 16.61 -17.58 2.91
CA LEU A 297 16.22 -17.47 4.31
C LEU A 297 17.32 -16.80 5.13
N ALA A 298 18.58 -17.25 5.02
CA ALA A 298 19.70 -16.63 5.71
C ALA A 298 19.84 -15.14 5.38
N ASP A 299 19.80 -14.80 4.09
CA ASP A 299 19.90 -13.41 3.62
C ASP A 299 18.71 -12.55 4.12
N GLY A 300 17.51 -13.15 4.24
CA GLY A 300 16.32 -12.50 4.80
C GLY A 300 16.37 -12.32 6.30
N ILE A 301 16.78 -13.35 7.05
CA ILE A 301 16.92 -13.36 8.51
C ILE A 301 17.89 -12.25 8.96
N ALA A 302 18.97 -12.06 8.19
CA ALA A 302 19.92 -10.97 8.41
C ALA A 302 19.34 -9.55 8.23
N LYS A 303 18.13 -9.42 7.68
CA LYS A 303 17.41 -8.15 7.45
C LYS A 303 16.00 -8.22 8.05
N PRO A 304 15.91 -8.46 9.38
CA PRO A 304 14.67 -8.83 10.02
C PRO A 304 13.60 -7.77 9.81
N ARG A 305 12.37 -8.23 9.60
CA ARG A 305 11.17 -7.43 9.47
C ARG A 305 10.19 -7.96 10.50
N ASN A 306 10.06 -7.24 11.59
CA ASN A 306 9.03 -7.55 12.58
C ASN A 306 7.68 -7.06 12.06
N THR A 307 6.61 -7.57 12.63
CA THR A 307 5.33 -6.85 12.63
C THR A 307 5.57 -5.44 13.18
N PRO A 308 4.87 -4.37 12.72
CA PRO A 308 5.01 -3.06 13.31
C PRO A 308 4.63 -3.13 14.81
N GLY A 309 5.64 -3.19 15.67
CA GLY A 309 5.49 -3.38 17.10
C GLY A 309 6.65 -4.14 17.74
N MET A 310 7.44 -3.40 18.53
CA MET A 310 8.22 -3.86 19.68
C MET A 310 9.70 -4.25 19.47
N ASP A 311 10.59 -3.28 19.73
CA ASP A 311 11.77 -3.47 20.59
C ASP A 311 11.94 -2.19 21.44
N ILE A 312 11.74 -2.30 22.76
CA ILE A 312 11.68 -1.19 23.76
C ILE A 312 12.93 -1.17 24.64
N ALA A 313 14.10 -1.59 24.15
CA ALA A 313 15.22 -1.94 25.05
C ALA A 313 16.48 -1.05 24.97
N ALA A 314 16.52 0.06 24.23
CA ALA A 314 17.81 0.75 24.02
C ALA A 314 17.89 2.27 24.30
N THR A 315 16.82 3.00 24.65
CA THR A 315 16.89 4.47 24.48
C THR A 315 16.65 5.36 25.71
N PHE A 316 16.26 4.88 26.89
CA PHE A 316 16.05 5.81 28.03
C PHE A 316 16.67 5.33 29.34
N GLY A 317 17.79 5.96 29.68
CA GLY A 317 18.29 6.01 31.04
C GLY A 317 17.46 6.96 31.90
N GLY A 318 17.06 6.45 33.07
CA GLY A 318 16.88 7.16 34.33
C GLY A 318 16.06 8.45 34.34
N VAL A 319 14.75 8.35 34.60
CA VAL A 319 14.03 9.31 35.43
C VAL A 319 12.96 8.56 36.24
N ASP A 320 13.03 8.65 37.56
CA ASP A 320 12.04 8.10 38.51
C ASP A 320 10.68 8.80 38.41
N VAL A 321 9.59 8.02 38.37
CA VAL A 321 8.20 8.49 38.54
C VAL A 321 7.47 7.53 39.49
N PRO A 322 6.61 8.01 40.42
CA PRO A 322 6.14 7.22 41.57
C PRO A 322 5.15 6.11 41.20
N GLU A 323 5.22 5.01 41.94
CA GLU A 323 4.34 3.82 41.84
C GLU A 323 2.84 4.16 42.00
N SER A 324 2.04 3.65 41.05
CA SER A 324 0.58 3.46 41.14
C SER A 324 0.23 2.20 40.33
N PRO A 325 -0.77 1.40 40.74
CA PRO A 325 -0.68 -0.06 40.70
C PRO A 325 -0.74 -0.62 39.28
N ALA A 326 0.05 -1.67 39.06
CA ALA A 326 0.23 -2.35 37.79
C ALA A 326 -1.10 -2.71 37.09
N PRO A 327 -1.30 -2.35 35.82
CA PRO A 327 -2.30 -3.01 35.01
C PRO A 327 -1.81 -4.43 34.72
N HIS A 328 -2.58 -5.42 35.14
CA HIS A 328 -2.37 -6.81 34.76
C HIS A 328 -2.30 -6.92 33.23
N LEU A 329 -1.12 -7.25 32.70
CA LEU A 329 -0.98 -7.76 31.34
C LEU A 329 -1.72 -9.11 31.27
N PRO A 330 -2.73 -9.29 30.41
CA PRO A 330 -3.25 -10.63 30.15
C PRO A 330 -2.19 -11.42 29.38
N ALA A 331 -1.80 -12.55 29.94
CA ALA A 331 -0.99 -13.57 29.30
C ALA A 331 -1.76 -14.22 28.13
N GLY A 332 -1.04 -14.61 27.06
CA GLY A 332 -1.51 -15.53 26.02
C GLY A 332 -2.14 -14.87 24.79
N GLY A 333 -1.43 -14.91 23.65
CA GLY A 333 -1.94 -14.46 22.36
C GLY A 333 -3.06 -15.36 21.84
N ALA A 334 -4.31 -14.94 22.04
CA ALA A 334 -5.46 -15.53 21.38
C ALA A 334 -5.48 -15.13 19.89
N SER A 335 -5.71 -16.11 19.01
CA SER A 335 -5.93 -15.90 17.58
C SER A 335 -7.00 -14.83 17.31
N ARG A 336 -6.71 -13.85 16.44
CA ARG A 336 -7.71 -12.88 15.93
C ARG A 336 -8.69 -13.51 14.94
N PHE A 337 -8.40 -14.70 14.42
CA PHE A 337 -9.37 -15.52 13.71
C PHE A 337 -10.19 -16.30 14.74
N CYS A 338 -11.42 -15.85 14.95
CA CYS A 338 -12.36 -16.46 15.87
C CYS A 338 -13.48 -17.10 15.05
N LEU A 339 -13.49 -18.44 14.96
CA LEU A 339 -14.66 -19.17 14.52
C LEU A 339 -15.66 -19.15 15.66
N ARG A 340 -16.81 -18.55 15.41
CA ARG A 340 -17.89 -18.40 16.37
C ARG A 340 -19.01 -19.33 15.94
N SER A 341 -19.41 -20.23 16.83
CA SER A 341 -20.62 -21.03 16.65
C SER A 341 -21.87 -20.15 16.76
N LEU A 342 -23.03 -20.64 16.31
CA LEU A 342 -24.29 -19.92 16.49
C LEU A 342 -24.59 -19.68 17.98
N ASP A 343 -24.24 -20.64 18.85
CA ASP A 343 -24.41 -20.52 20.30
C ASP A 343 -23.52 -19.41 20.91
N ASP A 344 -22.31 -19.21 20.37
CA ASP A 344 -21.42 -18.11 20.77
C ASP A 344 -22.00 -16.73 20.40
N LEU A 345 -22.88 -16.67 19.39
CA LEU A 345 -23.53 -15.43 18.95
C LEU A 345 -24.73 -15.07 19.83
N GLU A 346 -25.47 -16.07 20.33
CA GLU A 346 -26.65 -15.83 21.18
C GLU A 346 -26.28 -15.16 22.52
N HIS A 347 -25.05 -15.35 22.98
CA HIS A 347 -24.54 -14.82 24.25
C HIS A 347 -23.69 -13.55 24.09
N GLU A 348 -23.52 -13.04 22.87
CA GLU A 348 -22.68 -11.87 22.63
C GLU A 348 -23.42 -10.56 22.96
N ALA A 349 -22.75 -9.71 23.75
CA ALA A 349 -23.26 -8.37 24.03
C ALA A 349 -23.32 -7.53 22.75
N PRO A 350 -24.42 -6.80 22.50
CA PRO A 350 -24.55 -6.00 21.29
C PRO A 350 -23.46 -4.93 21.22
N ARG A 351 -22.93 -4.73 20.01
CA ARG A 351 -21.83 -3.78 19.74
C ARG A 351 -22.16 -2.40 20.31
N LYS A 352 -21.26 -1.87 21.15
CA LYS A 352 -21.44 -0.58 21.82
C LYS A 352 -21.56 0.54 20.79
N GLN A 353 -22.59 1.39 20.91
CA GLN A 353 -22.80 2.51 19.99
C GLN A 353 -22.21 3.80 20.55
N VAL A 354 -21.20 4.36 19.89
CA VAL A 354 -20.57 5.65 20.27
C VAL A 354 -21.57 6.79 20.13
N ILE A 355 -22.35 6.80 19.04
CA ILE A 355 -23.53 7.65 18.87
C ILE A 355 -24.70 6.75 18.45
N LYS A 356 -25.73 6.68 19.28
CA LYS A 356 -26.82 5.72 19.14
C LYS A 356 -27.53 5.87 17.79
N GLY A 357 -27.50 4.79 17.00
CA GLY A 357 -28.10 4.70 15.67
C GLY A 357 -27.37 5.43 14.56
N LEU A 358 -26.15 5.94 14.81
CA LEU A 358 -25.33 6.60 13.81
C LEU A 358 -23.91 6.01 13.73
N ILE A 359 -23.25 5.81 14.87
CA ILE A 359 -21.83 5.39 14.94
C ILE A 359 -21.68 4.28 15.98
N ALA A 360 -21.15 3.13 15.58
CA ALA A 360 -20.78 2.03 16.47
C ALA A 360 -19.26 1.95 16.71
N LEU A 361 -18.88 1.37 17.84
CA LEU A 361 -17.49 1.19 18.25
C LEU A 361 -16.76 0.28 17.25
N GLY A 362 -15.61 0.72 16.75
CA GLY A 362 -14.85 0.02 15.69
C GLY A 362 -15.42 0.18 14.27
N ASP A 363 -16.37 1.09 14.05
CA ASP A 363 -16.79 1.47 12.68
C ASP A 363 -15.72 2.34 12.00
N LEU A 364 -15.62 2.23 10.66
CA LEU A 364 -15.10 3.34 9.85
C LEU A 364 -16.23 4.24 9.35
N VAL A 365 -16.16 5.52 9.76
CA VAL A 365 -17.11 6.56 9.42
C VAL A 365 -16.48 7.61 8.51
N CYS A 366 -17.25 8.18 7.58
CA CYS A 366 -16.83 9.35 6.81
C CYS A 366 -17.88 10.46 6.88
N ILE A 367 -17.48 11.65 7.31
CA ILE A 367 -18.26 12.89 7.29
C ILE A 367 -17.81 13.70 6.08
N PHE A 368 -18.66 13.86 5.08
CA PHE A 368 -18.26 14.42 3.78
C PHE A 368 -19.24 15.46 3.24
N GLY A 369 -18.78 16.28 2.30
CA GLY A 369 -19.57 17.33 1.67
C GLY A 369 -18.73 18.40 0.98
N LEU A 370 -19.38 19.32 0.29
CA LEU A 370 -18.72 20.41 -0.44
C LEU A 370 -17.83 21.27 0.50
N PRO A 371 -16.83 21.99 -0.03
CA PRO A 371 -16.11 22.99 0.74
C PRO A 371 -17.08 23.98 1.42
N SER A 372 -16.71 24.48 2.60
CA SER A 372 -17.48 25.49 3.35
C SER A 372 -18.90 25.10 3.78
N THR A 373 -19.22 23.80 3.90
CA THR A 373 -20.54 23.33 4.39
C THR A 373 -20.63 23.10 5.89
N GLY A 374 -19.59 23.40 6.67
CA GLY A 374 -19.61 23.24 8.15
C GLY A 374 -19.14 21.89 8.69
N LYS A 375 -18.43 21.07 7.89
CA LYS A 375 -17.82 19.80 8.35
C LYS A 375 -16.90 19.99 9.55
N SER A 376 -15.96 20.94 9.48
CA SER A 376 -15.04 21.29 10.55
C SER A 376 -15.70 22.08 11.70
N VAL A 377 -17.03 22.15 11.72
CA VAL A 377 -17.84 22.66 12.85
C VAL A 377 -18.63 21.52 13.49
N VAL A 378 -19.30 20.68 12.69
CA VAL A 378 -20.08 19.55 13.20
C VAL A 378 -19.21 18.37 13.64
N ALA A 379 -18.11 18.08 12.97
CA ALA A 379 -17.20 16.99 13.34
C ALA A 379 -16.57 17.18 14.74
N PRO A 380 -15.95 18.34 15.07
CA PRO A 380 -15.43 18.56 16.42
C PRO A 380 -16.54 18.67 17.46
N TYR A 381 -17.73 19.17 17.09
CA TYR A 381 -18.89 19.17 17.99
C TYR A 381 -19.32 17.75 18.38
N LEU A 382 -19.51 16.85 17.41
CA LEU A 382 -19.87 15.46 17.67
C LEU A 382 -18.82 14.78 18.56
N ALA A 383 -17.53 14.98 18.24
CA ALA A 383 -16.41 14.46 19.02
C ALA A 383 -16.40 14.99 20.46
N TRP A 384 -16.66 16.29 20.66
CA TRP A 384 -16.73 16.93 21.97
C TRP A 384 -17.85 16.33 22.83
N ARG A 385 -19.03 16.16 22.25
CA ARG A 385 -20.22 15.64 22.95
C ARG A 385 -20.10 14.15 23.27
N VAL A 386 -19.41 13.38 22.41
CA VAL A 386 -18.99 12.00 22.72
C VAL A 386 -18.03 12.00 23.90
N ALA A 387 -17.00 12.86 23.91
CA ALA A 387 -16.06 12.93 25.03
C ALA A 387 -16.76 13.21 26.37
N GLN A 388 -17.82 14.05 26.35
CA GLN A 388 -18.66 14.35 27.50
C GLN A 388 -19.71 13.27 27.83
N GLY A 389 -20.05 12.38 26.90
CA GLY A 389 -21.18 11.45 27.04
C GLY A 389 -22.56 12.12 27.04
N VAL A 390 -22.67 13.31 26.44
CA VAL A 390 -23.93 14.04 26.37
C VAL A 390 -24.62 13.78 25.02
N PRO A 391 -25.95 13.58 25.00
CA PRO A 391 -26.68 13.35 23.75
C PRO A 391 -26.44 14.44 22.69
N VAL A 392 -26.48 14.01 21.42
CA VAL A 392 -26.37 14.86 20.24
C VAL A 392 -27.54 14.65 19.29
N PHE A 393 -28.21 15.72 18.87
CA PHE A 393 -29.36 15.67 17.97
C PHE A 393 -30.43 14.64 18.42
N GLY A 394 -30.64 14.54 19.73
CA GLY A 394 -31.54 13.54 20.35
C GLY A 394 -31.00 12.10 20.41
N MET A 395 -29.79 11.84 19.94
CA MET A 395 -29.12 10.54 19.98
C MET A 395 -28.21 10.43 21.21
N LYS A 396 -28.33 9.35 21.99
CA LYS A 396 -27.46 9.08 23.14
C LYS A 396 -26.01 8.83 22.69
N THR A 397 -25.04 9.28 23.48
CA THR A 397 -23.62 9.05 23.24
C THR A 397 -22.98 8.24 24.37
N VAL A 398 -21.80 7.71 24.12
CA VAL A 398 -20.95 7.06 25.14
C VAL A 398 -19.87 8.04 25.57
N ALA A 399 -19.69 8.24 26.88
CA ALA A 399 -18.53 8.95 27.42
C ALA A 399 -17.25 8.11 27.24
N GLY A 400 -16.18 8.72 26.74
CA GLY A 400 -14.87 8.10 26.64
C GLY A 400 -13.81 9.01 26.02
N PRO A 401 -12.52 8.61 26.04
CA PRO A 401 -11.46 9.40 25.44
C PRO A 401 -11.63 9.57 23.94
N VAL A 402 -11.36 10.76 23.43
CA VAL A 402 -11.47 11.12 22.01
C VAL A 402 -10.16 11.75 21.56
N ILE A 403 -9.65 11.29 20.42
CA ILE A 403 -8.52 11.92 19.73
C ILE A 403 -9.05 12.62 18.50
N TYR A 404 -8.78 13.92 18.37
CA TYR A 404 -9.09 14.71 17.19
C TYR A 404 -7.79 15.10 16.50
N ALA A 405 -7.49 14.50 15.35
CA ALA A 405 -6.35 14.80 14.51
C ALA A 405 -6.70 15.90 13.50
N SER A 406 -6.21 17.12 13.74
CA SER A 406 -6.39 18.25 12.83
C SER A 406 -5.17 18.37 11.92
N ALA A 407 -5.30 17.90 10.67
CA ALA A 407 -4.27 17.97 9.65
C ALA A 407 -4.31 19.30 8.85
N GLU A 408 -5.48 19.90 8.65
CA GLU A 408 -5.65 21.07 7.77
C GLU A 408 -5.41 22.42 8.47
N ASP A 409 -6.05 22.66 9.62
CA ASP A 409 -6.02 23.96 10.32
C ASP A 409 -5.91 23.77 11.86
N PRO A 410 -4.72 23.40 12.39
CA PRO A 410 -4.53 23.18 13.82
C PRO A 410 -4.85 24.42 14.67
N HIS A 411 -4.49 25.62 14.19
CA HIS A 411 -4.67 26.86 14.94
C HIS A 411 -6.15 27.24 15.07
N GLY A 412 -6.90 27.25 13.96
CA GLY A 412 -8.33 27.51 14.01
C GLY A 412 -9.08 26.41 14.74
N MET A 413 -8.62 25.15 14.71
CA MET A 413 -9.20 24.09 15.53
C MET A 413 -9.04 24.38 17.04
N CYS A 414 -7.87 24.83 17.50
CA CYS A 414 -7.68 25.27 18.89
C CYS A 414 -8.70 26.35 19.30
N GLN A 415 -8.97 27.33 18.44
CA GLN A 415 -9.97 28.36 18.71
C GLN A 415 -11.39 27.78 18.80
N ARG A 416 -11.75 26.87 17.88
CA ARG A 416 -13.06 26.17 17.91
C ARG A 416 -13.24 25.34 19.18
N LEU A 417 -12.21 24.62 19.63
CA LEU A 417 -12.26 23.85 20.88
C LEU A 417 -12.40 24.76 22.11
N ARG A 418 -11.74 25.93 22.14
CA ARG A 418 -11.95 26.93 23.20
C ARG A 418 -13.39 27.44 23.21
N ALA A 419 -13.98 27.67 22.05
CA ALA A 419 -15.39 28.06 21.94
C ALA A 419 -16.34 26.96 22.42
N LEU A 420 -16.08 25.70 22.03
CA LEU A 420 -16.84 24.55 22.53
C LEU A 420 -16.74 24.42 24.05
N ARG A 421 -15.55 24.57 24.63
CA ARG A 421 -15.36 24.57 26.09
C ARG A 421 -16.14 25.68 26.78
N LYS A 422 -16.14 26.89 26.20
CA LYS A 422 -16.88 28.04 26.74
C LYS A 422 -18.40 27.81 26.70
N VAL A 423 -18.91 27.29 25.58
CA VAL A 423 -20.37 27.14 25.35
C VAL A 423 -20.94 25.89 26.00
N TYR A 424 -20.21 24.77 25.92
CA TYR A 424 -20.70 23.44 26.30
C TYR A 424 -20.03 22.86 27.54
N GLY A 425 -19.16 23.64 28.21
CA GLY A 425 -18.45 23.22 29.41
C GLY A 425 -17.22 22.37 29.12
N ASP A 426 -16.51 22.05 30.18
CA ASP A 426 -15.21 21.39 30.12
C ASP A 426 -15.30 19.88 29.83
N VAL A 427 -14.19 19.32 29.36
CA VAL A 427 -14.03 17.88 29.16
C VAL A 427 -12.54 17.50 29.22
N VAL A 428 -12.21 16.52 30.07
CA VAL A 428 -10.81 16.07 30.27
C VAL A 428 -10.40 15.02 29.24
N SER A 429 -11.37 14.27 28.72
CA SER A 429 -11.21 13.14 27.81
C SER A 429 -11.08 13.54 26.33
N PHE A 430 -10.88 14.81 25.99
CA PHE A 430 -10.71 15.27 24.61
C PHE A 430 -9.25 15.67 24.34
N HIS A 431 -8.62 15.02 23.37
CA HIS A 431 -7.22 15.23 23.01
C HIS A 431 -7.09 15.72 21.56
N LEU A 432 -6.51 16.90 21.35
CA LEU A 432 -6.17 17.40 20.02
C LEU A 432 -4.78 16.91 19.62
N ALA A 433 -4.68 16.23 18.49
CA ALA A 433 -3.42 15.88 17.85
C ALA A 433 -3.13 16.85 16.69
N THR A 434 -1.93 17.40 16.67
CA THR A 434 -1.45 18.39 15.67
C THR A 434 -0.17 17.89 14.99
N GLY A 435 0.16 18.41 13.81
CA GLY A 435 1.39 18.03 13.10
C GLY A 435 1.26 16.79 12.19
N LEU A 436 0.04 16.47 11.75
CA LEU A 436 -0.25 15.24 10.98
C LEU A 436 -0.37 15.47 9.46
N ALA A 437 -0.08 16.68 8.98
CA ALA A 437 -0.25 17.06 7.57
C ALA A 437 0.81 16.38 6.67
N GLY A 438 0.37 15.54 5.74
CA GLY A 438 1.22 14.91 4.72
C GLY A 438 2.09 13.76 5.23
N MET A 439 1.80 13.19 6.42
CA MET A 439 2.73 12.28 7.10
C MET A 439 2.18 10.86 7.34
N MET A 440 0.89 10.60 7.09
CA MET A 440 0.30 9.25 7.24
C MET A 440 0.42 8.41 5.96
N ALA A 441 1.56 8.46 5.28
CA ALA A 441 1.75 7.81 3.97
C ALA A 441 1.84 6.28 4.06
N ASN A 442 2.26 5.74 5.20
CA ASN A 442 2.32 4.31 5.46
C ASN A 442 2.28 4.03 6.97
N LEU A 443 2.12 2.77 7.35
CA LEU A 443 2.04 2.34 8.75
C LEU A 443 3.33 2.56 9.56
N ASN A 444 4.46 2.81 8.90
CA ASN A 444 5.77 2.91 9.52
C ASN A 444 6.24 4.36 9.68
N SER A 445 5.41 5.36 9.34
CA SER A 445 5.76 6.75 9.64
C SER A 445 5.77 6.98 11.15
N ALA A 446 6.68 7.83 11.62
CA ALA A 446 6.85 8.12 13.04
C ALA A 446 5.53 8.64 13.64
N GLU A 447 4.82 9.47 12.88
CA GLU A 447 3.56 10.09 13.28
C GLU A 447 2.41 9.06 13.41
N MET A 448 2.40 8.05 12.53
CA MET A 448 1.45 6.94 12.65
C MET A 448 1.76 6.08 13.87
N GLN A 449 3.04 5.85 14.17
CA GLN A 449 3.46 5.14 15.38
C GLN A 449 3.11 5.94 16.65
N ASP A 450 3.30 7.26 16.63
CA ASP A 450 2.91 8.15 17.74
C ASP A 450 1.39 8.16 17.95
N LEU A 451 0.61 8.16 16.87
CA LEU A 451 -0.85 8.04 16.94
C LEU A 451 -1.26 6.68 17.52
N LEU A 452 -0.65 5.58 17.07
CA LEU A 452 -0.91 4.24 17.60
C LEU A 452 -0.52 4.12 19.07
N ALA A 453 0.60 4.71 19.49
CA ALA A 453 1.03 4.77 20.88
C ALA A 453 0.02 5.59 21.73
N CYS A 454 -0.47 6.71 21.19
CA CYS A 454 -1.53 7.48 21.85
C CYS A 454 -2.84 6.69 21.96
N ILE A 455 -3.23 5.94 20.93
CA ILE A 455 -4.41 5.08 20.95
C ILE A 455 -4.26 3.99 22.01
N ALA A 456 -3.11 3.30 22.06
CA ALA A 456 -2.84 2.26 23.04
C ALA A 456 -2.85 2.82 24.48
N ARG A 457 -2.31 4.02 24.69
CA ARG A 457 -2.25 4.68 26.00
C ARG A 457 -3.61 5.21 26.46
N LEU A 458 -4.38 5.82 25.57
CA LEU A 458 -5.62 6.52 25.91
C LEU A 458 -6.86 5.61 25.80
N ASN A 459 -6.78 4.51 25.05
CA ASN A 459 -7.90 3.64 24.71
C ASN A 459 -9.17 4.42 24.29
N PRO A 460 -9.08 5.26 23.24
CA PRO A 460 -10.17 6.15 22.86
C PRO A 460 -11.38 5.37 22.31
N VAL A 461 -12.57 5.96 22.47
CA VAL A 461 -13.79 5.46 21.84
C VAL A 461 -13.95 6.01 20.42
N LEU A 462 -13.28 7.13 20.10
CA LEU A 462 -13.36 7.80 18.80
C LEU A 462 -12.03 8.47 18.45
N VAL A 463 -11.57 8.25 17.22
CA VAL A 463 -10.46 8.96 16.58
C VAL A 463 -11.00 9.67 15.34
N VAL A 464 -10.91 11.00 15.29
CA VAL A 464 -11.31 11.81 14.13
C VAL A 464 -10.06 12.26 13.37
N ILE A 465 -10.06 12.12 12.04
CA ILE A 465 -8.99 12.60 11.16
C ILE A 465 -9.58 13.66 10.22
N ASP A 466 -9.18 14.91 10.41
CA ASP A 466 -9.72 16.09 9.73
C ASP A 466 -8.61 16.90 9.03
N THR A 467 -8.48 16.86 7.69
CA THR A 467 -9.21 16.09 6.69
C THR A 467 -8.37 14.95 6.11
N LEU A 468 -9.04 13.93 5.54
CA LEU A 468 -8.41 12.78 4.88
C LEU A 468 -7.35 13.22 3.86
N ALA A 469 -7.70 14.20 3.02
CA ALA A 469 -6.86 14.66 1.91
C ALA A 469 -5.51 15.23 2.36
N VAL A 470 -5.49 15.88 3.54
CA VAL A 470 -4.29 16.48 4.08
C VAL A 470 -3.52 15.47 4.94
N ALA A 471 -4.22 14.60 5.67
CA ALA A 471 -3.59 13.57 6.49
C ALA A 471 -2.83 12.52 5.66
N PHE A 472 -3.37 12.14 4.49
CA PHE A 472 -2.84 11.08 3.64
C PHE A 472 -2.36 11.65 2.29
N PRO A 473 -1.04 11.80 2.06
CA PRO A 473 -0.49 12.36 0.81
C PRO A 473 -0.51 11.33 -0.33
N ILE A 474 -1.70 10.89 -0.72
CA ILE A 474 -1.90 9.84 -1.71
C ILE A 474 -2.75 10.34 -2.89
N ASP A 475 -2.69 9.63 -4.02
CA ASP A 475 -3.70 9.83 -5.07
C ASP A 475 -5.02 9.19 -4.64
N GLU A 476 -5.97 10.03 -4.21
CA GLU A 476 -7.30 9.63 -3.77
C GLU A 476 -8.12 8.93 -4.86
N ASN A 477 -7.79 9.15 -6.14
CA ASN A 477 -8.49 8.55 -7.28
C ASN A 477 -7.91 7.17 -7.64
N ALA A 478 -6.70 6.86 -7.19
CA ALA A 478 -6.05 5.57 -7.45
C ALA A 478 -6.54 4.49 -6.47
N PRO A 479 -6.93 3.29 -6.95
CA PRO A 479 -7.37 2.19 -6.09
C PRO A 479 -6.35 1.80 -5.02
N GLN A 480 -5.06 1.83 -5.36
CA GLN A 480 -3.94 1.45 -4.48
C GLN A 480 -3.80 2.42 -3.32
N GLY A 481 -3.83 3.74 -3.60
CA GLY A 481 -3.73 4.78 -2.59
C GLY A 481 -4.91 4.70 -1.61
N MET A 482 -6.13 4.74 -2.14
CA MET A 482 -7.33 4.69 -1.29
C MET A 482 -7.46 3.37 -0.53
N GLY A 483 -6.98 2.26 -1.11
CA GLY A 483 -6.88 0.96 -0.43
C GLY A 483 -5.97 1.00 0.80
N ALA A 484 -4.82 1.67 0.72
CA ALA A 484 -3.92 1.85 1.86
C ALA A 484 -4.56 2.67 2.99
N VAL A 485 -5.25 3.77 2.67
CA VAL A 485 -5.98 4.59 3.67
C VAL A 485 -7.06 3.75 4.36
N VAL A 486 -7.81 2.99 3.57
CA VAL A 486 -8.84 2.07 4.06
C VAL A 486 -8.26 1.04 5.02
N GLN A 487 -7.09 0.45 4.70
CA GLN A 487 -6.41 -0.52 5.56
C GLN A 487 -5.89 0.12 6.85
N ILE A 488 -5.24 1.28 6.78
CA ILE A 488 -4.72 2.00 7.95
C ILE A 488 -5.85 2.32 8.92
N CYS A 489 -6.96 2.87 8.42
CA CYS A 489 -8.10 3.22 9.25
C CYS A 489 -8.76 1.98 9.88
N ARG A 490 -8.72 0.82 9.20
CA ARG A 490 -9.24 -0.45 9.74
C ARG A 490 -8.34 -1.01 10.81
N LEU A 491 -7.03 -0.94 10.62
CA LEU A 491 -6.07 -1.32 11.65
C LEU A 491 -6.25 -0.49 12.92
N ILE A 492 -6.51 0.81 12.80
CA ILE A 492 -6.86 1.66 13.96
C ILE A 492 -8.19 1.19 14.57
N ALA A 493 -9.22 0.97 13.75
CA ALA A 493 -10.54 0.56 14.23
C ALA A 493 -10.53 -0.80 14.94
N ASP A 494 -9.70 -1.73 14.47
CA ASP A 494 -9.49 -3.07 15.05
C ASP A 494 -8.80 -3.02 16.43
N GLN A 495 -8.15 -1.91 16.80
CA GLN A 495 -7.65 -1.70 18.16
C GLN A 495 -8.76 -1.31 19.16
N GLY A 496 -9.99 -1.09 18.69
CA GLY A 496 -11.12 -0.71 19.52
C GLY A 496 -11.82 0.62 19.15
N PRO A 497 -11.13 1.74 18.84
CA PRO A 497 -11.81 3.00 18.59
C PRO A 497 -12.65 2.96 17.31
N THR A 498 -13.71 3.76 17.25
CA THR A 498 -14.24 4.17 15.95
C THR A 498 -13.27 5.13 15.27
N VAL A 499 -13.10 5.03 13.96
CA VAL A 499 -12.39 6.04 13.16
C VAL A 499 -13.38 6.86 12.34
N ALA A 500 -13.28 8.19 12.40
CA ALA A 500 -14.10 9.11 11.61
C ALA A 500 -13.22 9.99 10.72
N LEU A 501 -13.42 9.89 9.41
CA LEU A 501 -12.70 10.67 8.40
C LEU A 501 -13.54 11.89 8.01
N VAL A 502 -12.95 13.09 7.98
CA VAL A 502 -13.58 14.26 7.35
C VAL A 502 -13.07 14.38 5.92
N HIS A 503 -13.97 14.46 4.95
CA HIS A 503 -13.59 14.46 3.54
C HIS A 503 -14.48 15.35 2.65
N HIS A 504 -14.06 15.55 1.40
CA HIS A 504 -14.85 16.29 0.41
C HIS A 504 -15.67 15.33 -0.46
N CYS A 505 -16.64 15.84 -1.20
CA CYS A 505 -17.27 15.11 -2.32
C CYS A 505 -16.66 15.54 -3.66
N PRO A 506 -16.78 14.74 -4.74
CA PRO A 506 -16.40 15.14 -6.08
C PRO A 506 -17.11 16.41 -6.57
N LYS A 507 -16.52 17.10 -7.55
CA LYS A 507 -17.22 18.16 -8.29
C LYS A 507 -18.29 17.51 -9.17
N GLY A 508 -19.57 17.81 -8.92
CA GLY A 508 -20.70 17.33 -9.73
C GLY A 508 -21.45 16.12 -9.16
N ASP A 509 -20.85 15.37 -8.24
CA ASP A 509 -21.53 14.31 -7.49
C ASP A 509 -21.37 14.56 -5.99
N THR A 510 -22.49 14.77 -5.31
CA THR A 510 -22.55 15.01 -3.85
C THR A 510 -23.07 13.79 -3.09
N SER A 511 -23.32 12.68 -3.77
CA SER A 511 -23.91 11.49 -3.16
C SER A 511 -22.89 10.64 -2.38
N THR A 512 -21.62 10.72 -2.75
CA THR A 512 -20.51 9.97 -2.13
C THR A 512 -19.32 10.85 -1.76
N PRO A 513 -18.45 10.40 -0.84
CA PRO A 513 -17.14 11.00 -0.63
C PRO A 513 -16.30 10.98 -1.92
N ARG A 514 -15.32 11.87 -2.00
CA ARG A 514 -14.34 11.94 -3.10
C ARG A 514 -13.41 10.73 -3.05
N GLY A 515 -12.85 10.40 -4.21
CA GLY A 515 -11.88 9.34 -4.38
C GLY A 515 -12.46 8.05 -4.98
N HIS A 516 -11.64 7.00 -4.98
CA HIS A 516 -11.98 5.71 -5.56
C HIS A 516 -13.16 5.04 -4.82
N SER A 517 -13.96 4.25 -5.55
CA SER A 517 -15.16 3.56 -5.02
C SER A 517 -14.87 2.63 -3.83
N SER A 518 -13.60 2.23 -3.65
CA SER A 518 -13.13 1.42 -2.52
C SER A 518 -13.36 2.09 -1.17
N LEU A 519 -13.26 3.42 -1.06
CA LEU A 519 -13.55 4.12 0.19
C LEU A 519 -15.01 3.91 0.59
N ASN A 520 -15.94 4.29 -0.28
CA ASN A 520 -17.37 4.17 -0.03
C ASN A 520 -17.80 2.70 0.18
N GLY A 521 -17.21 1.76 -0.56
CA GLY A 521 -17.43 0.33 -0.38
C GLY A 521 -17.05 -0.15 1.02
N ALA A 522 -15.95 0.35 1.55
CA ALA A 522 -15.42 -0.08 2.84
C ALA A 522 -16.14 0.58 4.03
N LEU A 523 -16.65 1.82 3.92
CA LEU A 523 -17.27 2.55 5.03
C LEU A 523 -18.44 1.79 5.68
N ASP A 524 -18.54 1.84 7.00
CA ASP A 524 -19.69 1.31 7.75
C ASP A 524 -20.81 2.36 7.82
N THR A 525 -20.43 3.62 8.07
CA THR A 525 -21.33 4.78 8.03
C THR A 525 -20.74 5.91 7.19
N SER A 526 -21.59 6.57 6.40
CA SER A 526 -21.21 7.83 5.72
C SER A 526 -22.27 8.90 5.99
N VAL A 527 -21.83 10.09 6.38
CA VAL A 527 -22.69 11.24 6.72
C VAL A 527 -22.37 12.37 5.77
N ARG A 528 -23.35 12.75 4.94
CA ARG A 528 -23.24 13.90 4.07
C ARG A 528 -23.66 15.17 4.80
N VAL A 529 -22.89 16.24 4.64
CA VAL A 529 -23.17 17.59 5.14
C VAL A 529 -23.47 18.51 3.94
N ASP A 530 -24.72 18.91 3.82
CA ASP A 530 -25.23 19.77 2.74
C ASP A 530 -24.92 21.25 3.01
N PRO A 531 -24.85 22.13 1.99
CA PRO A 531 -24.78 23.57 2.21
C PRO A 531 -25.94 24.09 3.07
N ALA A 532 -25.71 25.19 3.79
CA ALA A 532 -26.75 25.88 4.53
C ALA A 532 -27.89 26.29 3.58
N ASP A 533 -29.12 26.06 3.98
CA ASP A 533 -30.28 26.54 3.24
C ASP A 533 -30.53 28.03 3.45
N THR A 534 -31.60 28.55 2.84
CA THR A 534 -32.00 29.95 2.97
C THR A 534 -32.37 30.36 4.40
N ALA A 535 -32.67 29.40 5.29
CA ALA A 535 -32.92 29.64 6.71
C ALA A 535 -31.64 29.49 7.56
N GLY A 536 -30.48 29.31 6.93
CA GLY A 536 -29.18 29.10 7.56
C GLY A 536 -29.02 27.71 8.19
N VAL A 537 -29.92 26.77 7.90
CA VAL A 537 -29.87 25.41 8.45
C VAL A 537 -29.04 24.52 7.55
N ILE A 538 -28.00 23.92 8.14
CA ILE A 538 -27.15 22.91 7.52
C ILE A 538 -27.75 21.54 7.82
N ARG A 539 -27.95 20.73 6.77
CA ARG A 539 -28.54 19.39 6.90
C ARG A 539 -27.48 18.33 6.81
N CYS A 540 -27.61 17.33 7.68
CA CYS A 540 -26.82 16.11 7.64
C CYS A 540 -27.72 14.90 7.38
N ALA A 541 -27.26 14.00 6.53
CA ALA A 541 -27.95 12.75 6.24
C ALA A 541 -26.95 11.60 6.20
N SER A 542 -27.25 10.50 6.89
CA SER A 542 -26.49 9.27 6.72
C SER A 542 -26.85 8.65 5.36
N MET A 543 -25.89 8.62 4.43
CA MET A 543 -26.07 8.06 3.09
C MET A 543 -25.87 6.54 3.08
N LYS A 544 -25.04 6.05 4.01
CA LYS A 544 -24.80 4.63 4.29
C LYS A 544 -24.78 4.42 5.79
N ASN A 545 -25.39 3.33 6.25
CA ASN A 545 -25.30 2.84 7.62
C ASN A 545 -25.52 1.32 7.58
N ARG A 546 -24.45 0.53 7.73
CA ARG A 546 -24.54 -0.94 7.68
C ARG A 546 -25.31 -1.54 8.86
N ASN A 547 -25.35 -0.80 9.98
CA ASN A 547 -25.76 -1.32 11.28
C ASN A 547 -27.00 -0.59 11.84
N GLY A 548 -27.72 0.19 11.01
CA GLY A 548 -28.84 0.99 11.46
C GLY A 548 -29.64 1.67 10.36
N PHE A 549 -30.69 2.39 10.76
CA PHE A 549 -31.56 3.12 9.85
C PHE A 549 -30.98 4.47 9.42
N PRO A 550 -31.38 5.00 8.25
CA PRO A 550 -31.01 6.35 7.84
C PRO A 550 -31.38 7.40 8.88
N ARG A 551 -30.41 8.24 9.26
CA ARG A 551 -30.57 9.37 10.17
C ARG A 551 -30.48 10.69 9.42
N ARG A 552 -31.27 11.65 9.86
CA ARG A 552 -31.25 13.04 9.39
C ARG A 552 -31.25 13.95 10.62
N PHE A 553 -30.37 14.93 10.61
CA PHE A 553 -30.26 15.94 11.66
C PHE A 553 -29.76 17.26 11.05
N GLY A 554 -29.90 18.35 11.78
CA GLY A 554 -29.52 19.67 11.29
C GLY A 554 -28.92 20.53 12.37
N PHE A 555 -28.17 21.52 11.94
CA PHE A 555 -27.55 22.49 12.84
C PHE A 555 -27.44 23.86 12.16
N LYS A 556 -27.21 24.88 12.97
CA LYS A 556 -26.80 26.21 12.52
C LYS A 556 -25.38 26.48 13.00
N ILE A 557 -24.67 27.36 12.30
CA ILE A 557 -23.36 27.84 12.75
C ILE A 557 -23.59 29.15 13.48
N ARG A 558 -23.20 29.19 14.75
CA ARG A 558 -23.21 30.39 15.59
C ARG A 558 -21.78 30.87 15.81
N SER A 559 -21.52 32.16 15.69
CA SER A 559 -20.21 32.74 16.06
C SER A 559 -20.18 33.03 17.56
N GLU A 560 -19.20 32.46 18.26
CA GLU A 560 -18.97 32.67 19.68
C GLU A 560 -17.80 33.64 19.89
N LEU A 561 -17.99 34.66 20.72
CA LEU A 561 -16.93 35.61 21.08
C LEU A 561 -15.97 34.98 22.09
N LEU A 562 -14.68 34.91 21.75
CA LEU A 562 -13.63 34.37 22.62
C LEU A 562 -12.90 35.47 23.39
N GLY A 563 -12.84 36.68 22.84
CA GLY A 563 -12.14 37.83 23.42
C GLY A 563 -11.98 38.93 22.39
N HIS A 564 -11.05 39.85 22.64
CA HIS A 564 -10.63 40.85 21.68
C HIS A 564 -9.12 40.71 21.44
N ASP A 565 -8.65 41.04 20.25
CA ASP A 565 -7.23 41.04 19.90
C ASP A 565 -6.53 42.33 20.38
N GLU A 566 -5.28 42.53 19.96
CA GLU A 566 -4.45 43.67 20.34
C GLU A 566 -5.00 45.01 19.84
N ASP A 567 -5.76 45.00 18.74
CA ASP A 567 -6.39 46.18 18.13
C ASP A 567 -7.79 46.46 18.71
N GLY A 568 -8.29 45.57 19.57
CA GLY A 568 -9.62 45.65 20.19
C GLY A 568 -10.73 45.02 19.35
N ASP A 569 -10.39 44.33 18.25
CA ASP A 569 -11.34 43.65 17.39
C ASP A 569 -11.77 42.30 17.98
N PRO A 570 -13.05 41.88 17.82
CA PRO A 570 -13.56 40.67 18.45
C PRO A 570 -12.98 39.39 17.80
N ILE A 571 -12.28 38.58 18.61
CA ILE A 571 -11.88 37.23 18.23
C ILE A 571 -13.08 36.31 18.38
N THR A 572 -13.59 35.78 17.27
CA THR A 572 -14.74 34.87 17.26
C THR A 572 -14.40 33.51 16.66
N ALA A 573 -15.10 32.46 17.09
CA ALA A 573 -14.98 31.13 16.50
C ALA A 573 -16.37 30.49 16.27
N PRO A 574 -16.53 29.71 15.19
CA PRO A 574 -17.79 29.08 14.87
C PRO A 574 -18.07 27.88 15.78
N VAL A 575 -19.32 27.76 16.23
CA VAL A 575 -19.82 26.68 17.08
C VAL A 575 -21.07 26.07 16.44
N CYS A 576 -21.17 24.74 16.53
CA CYS A 576 -22.36 23.99 16.09
C CYS A 576 -23.50 24.22 17.08
N GLU A 577 -24.63 24.73 16.61
CA GLU A 577 -25.88 24.86 17.38
C GLU A 577 -26.91 23.89 16.83
N GLU A 578 -27.36 22.92 17.64
CA GLU A 578 -28.29 21.91 17.18
C GLU A 578 -29.62 22.54 16.73
N PHE A 579 -30.13 22.06 15.60
CA PHE A 579 -31.41 22.50 15.06
C PHE A 579 -32.33 21.29 14.86
N ASP A 580 -33.47 21.30 15.54
CA ASP A 580 -34.49 20.29 15.31
C ASP A 580 -35.14 20.52 13.94
N LEU A 581 -34.88 19.60 13.01
CA LEU A 581 -35.41 19.69 11.65
C LEU A 581 -36.94 19.70 11.59
N ARG A 582 -37.64 19.27 12.65
CA ARG A 582 -39.11 19.38 12.78
C ARG A 582 -39.57 20.84 12.90
N ASN A 583 -38.67 21.72 13.34
CA ASN A 583 -38.91 23.16 13.50
C ASN A 583 -38.52 23.96 12.24
N LEU A 584 -38.15 23.28 11.13
CA LEU A 584 -38.04 23.97 9.85
C LEU A 584 -39.41 24.59 9.51
N PRO A 585 -39.46 25.87 9.12
CA PRO A 585 -40.64 26.39 8.43
C PRO A 585 -40.93 25.44 7.27
N LYS A 586 -42.20 25.02 7.08
CA LYS A 586 -42.61 24.07 6.03
C LYS A 586 -42.38 24.59 4.59
N ASP A 587 -41.67 25.70 4.41
CA ASP A 587 -41.60 26.46 3.19
C ASP A 587 -40.17 26.55 2.64
N ALA A 588 -39.83 25.62 1.73
CA ALA A 588 -38.82 25.93 0.73
C ALA A 588 -39.49 26.89 -0.29
N LYS A 589 -38.97 28.11 -0.46
CA LYS A 589 -39.46 29.03 -1.51
C LYS A 589 -39.54 28.30 -2.85
N LEU A 590 -40.76 28.11 -3.35
CA LEU A 590 -41.05 27.58 -4.68
C LEU A 590 -40.61 28.60 -5.74
N SER A 591 -39.85 28.16 -6.73
CA SER A 591 -39.50 28.98 -7.90
C SER A 591 -39.54 28.17 -9.20
N GLY A 592 -39.82 28.86 -10.30
CA GLY A 592 -39.94 28.29 -11.66
C GLY A 592 -41.09 27.30 -11.80
N ALA A 593 -40.90 26.27 -12.63
CA ALA A 593 -41.92 25.29 -13.01
C ALA A 593 -42.66 24.61 -11.83
N LYS A 594 -42.11 24.62 -10.62
CA LYS A 594 -42.78 24.13 -9.40
C LYS A 594 -43.87 25.08 -8.92
N LEU A 595 -43.58 26.38 -8.91
CA LEU A 595 -44.55 27.42 -8.57
C LEU A 595 -45.67 27.44 -9.60
N ASP A 596 -45.31 27.33 -10.89
CA ASP A 596 -46.29 27.31 -11.99
C ASP A 596 -47.17 26.06 -11.93
N ALA A 597 -46.58 24.87 -11.70
CA ALA A 597 -47.35 23.63 -11.52
C ALA A 597 -48.31 23.71 -10.33
N LEU A 598 -47.89 24.35 -9.25
CA LEU A 598 -48.72 24.52 -8.06
C LEU A 598 -49.82 25.58 -8.28
N ALA A 599 -49.53 26.68 -8.98
CA ALA A 599 -50.53 27.67 -9.36
C ALA A 599 -51.60 27.08 -10.30
N VAL A 600 -51.20 26.23 -11.25
CA VAL A 600 -52.14 25.48 -12.10
C VAL A 600 -53.00 24.53 -11.27
N LEU A 601 -52.44 23.90 -10.24
CA LEU A 601 -53.22 23.06 -9.34
C LEU A 601 -54.26 23.90 -8.58
N ASP A 602 -53.86 25.05 -8.05
CA ASP A 602 -54.74 25.94 -7.29
C ASP A 602 -55.89 26.49 -8.16
N ASP A 603 -55.59 26.85 -9.41
CA ASP A 603 -56.57 27.30 -10.41
C ASP A 603 -57.60 26.21 -10.71
N LEU A 604 -57.14 24.98 -10.97
CA LEU A 604 -58.02 23.83 -11.21
C LEU A 604 -58.82 23.39 -9.98
N ALA A 605 -58.27 23.60 -8.77
CA ALA A 605 -58.93 23.26 -7.52
C ALA A 605 -59.96 24.31 -7.07
N GLY A 606 -59.98 25.50 -7.68
CA GLY A 606 -61.00 26.52 -7.43
C GLY A 606 -61.08 27.01 -5.97
N GLY A 607 -59.98 26.97 -5.22
CA GLY A 607 -59.94 27.37 -3.81
C GLY A 607 -60.07 26.24 -2.79
N GLY A 608 -60.06 24.97 -3.22
CA GLY A 608 -59.85 23.81 -2.35
C GLY A 608 -60.50 22.53 -2.89
N GLY A 609 -59.78 21.41 -2.89
CA GLY A 609 -60.31 20.11 -3.31
C GLY A 609 -59.31 19.19 -4.01
N ARG A 610 -59.80 18.04 -4.50
CA ARG A 610 -59.02 17.09 -5.30
C ARG A 610 -59.23 17.34 -6.79
N VAL A 611 -58.15 17.45 -7.56
CA VAL A 611 -58.14 17.61 -9.02
C VAL A 611 -57.73 16.29 -9.66
N ALA A 612 -58.32 15.92 -10.78
CA ALA A 612 -57.90 14.71 -11.48
C ALA A 612 -56.45 14.86 -11.99
N MET A 613 -55.62 13.82 -11.78
CA MET A 613 -54.21 13.83 -12.19
C MET A 613 -54.06 14.05 -13.70
N ALA A 614 -55.01 13.55 -14.50
CA ALA A 614 -55.04 13.71 -15.95
C ALA A 614 -55.21 15.18 -16.35
N ASP A 615 -56.11 15.91 -15.69
CA ASP A 615 -56.42 17.31 -16.00
C ASP A 615 -55.28 18.23 -15.58
N TRP A 616 -54.72 17.99 -14.39
CA TRP A 616 -53.54 18.72 -13.92
C TRP A 616 -52.34 18.50 -14.84
N ARG A 617 -52.09 17.25 -15.23
CA ARG A 617 -51.03 16.92 -16.19
C ARG A 617 -51.27 17.59 -17.55
N ALA A 618 -52.48 17.50 -18.09
CA ALA A 618 -52.82 18.05 -19.40
C ALA A 618 -52.59 19.57 -19.45
N ARG A 619 -52.92 20.29 -18.36
CA ARG A 619 -52.71 21.74 -18.26
C ARG A 619 -51.23 22.10 -18.10
N CYS A 620 -50.49 21.35 -17.29
CA CYS A 620 -49.06 21.64 -17.05
C CYS A 620 -48.15 21.36 -18.25
N ILE A 621 -48.50 20.45 -19.15
CA ILE A 621 -47.67 20.13 -20.34
C ILE A 621 -47.97 20.99 -21.56
N MET A 622 -48.87 21.98 -21.45
CA MET A 622 -49.11 22.95 -22.51
C MET A 622 -47.87 23.84 -22.74
N PRO A 623 -47.57 24.24 -23.98
CA PRO A 623 -46.46 25.15 -24.26
C PRO A 623 -46.58 26.44 -23.44
N GLY A 624 -45.49 26.86 -22.79
CA GLY A 624 -45.43 28.12 -22.03
C GLY A 624 -46.02 28.08 -20.62
N VAL A 625 -46.55 26.93 -20.16
CA VAL A 625 -47.09 26.82 -18.78
C VAL A 625 -45.99 26.47 -17.78
N LEU A 626 -45.32 25.32 -17.94
CA LEU A 626 -44.14 24.95 -17.13
C LEU A 626 -42.83 25.07 -17.91
N SER A 627 -42.89 25.10 -19.24
CA SER A 627 -41.73 25.08 -20.12
C SER A 627 -42.09 25.65 -21.50
N GLU A 628 -41.19 26.45 -22.06
CA GLU A 628 -41.31 27.01 -23.42
C GLU A 628 -40.89 26.03 -24.52
N SER A 629 -40.46 24.82 -24.18
CA SER A 629 -40.01 23.84 -25.17
C SER A 629 -41.12 23.48 -26.15
N ALA A 630 -40.80 23.42 -27.44
CA ALA A 630 -41.70 22.96 -28.49
C ALA A 630 -41.96 21.45 -28.41
N ASP A 631 -41.06 20.67 -27.80
CA ASP A 631 -41.17 19.21 -27.68
C ASP A 631 -42.12 18.77 -26.55
N ALA A 632 -43.13 17.97 -26.92
CA ALA A 632 -44.10 17.43 -25.98
C ALA A 632 -43.48 16.51 -24.92
N LYS A 633 -42.43 15.75 -25.28
CA LYS A 633 -41.75 14.86 -24.34
C LYS A 633 -40.96 15.65 -23.30
N ALA A 634 -40.20 16.67 -23.72
CA ALA A 634 -39.49 17.57 -22.81
C ALA A 634 -40.44 18.29 -21.81
N ARG A 635 -41.64 18.69 -22.25
CA ARG A 635 -42.66 19.29 -21.36
C ARG A 635 -43.19 18.27 -20.34
N ALA A 636 -43.48 17.04 -20.78
CA ALA A 636 -43.91 15.96 -19.89
C ALA A 636 -42.85 15.60 -18.83
N ASP A 637 -41.56 15.57 -19.21
CA ASP A 637 -40.46 15.31 -18.28
C ASP A 637 -40.29 16.44 -17.26
N THR A 638 -40.51 17.70 -17.69
CA THR A 638 -40.48 18.88 -16.80
C THR A 638 -41.59 18.80 -15.76
N PHE A 639 -42.82 18.49 -16.17
CA PHE A 639 -43.93 18.22 -15.25
C PHE A 639 -43.60 17.05 -14.31
N GLY A 640 -43.05 15.95 -14.81
CA GLY A 640 -42.67 14.79 -14.01
C GLY A 640 -41.60 15.10 -12.95
N ARG A 641 -40.67 16.04 -13.22
CA ARG A 641 -39.72 16.56 -12.24
C ARG A 641 -40.42 17.45 -11.20
N ALA A 642 -41.21 18.43 -11.65
CA ALA A 642 -41.94 19.34 -10.76
C ALA A 642 -42.87 18.58 -9.81
N LYS A 643 -43.66 17.62 -10.31
CA LYS A 643 -44.55 16.77 -9.51
C LYS A 643 -43.79 16.01 -8.41
N ARG A 644 -42.67 15.35 -8.77
CA ARG A 644 -41.86 14.60 -7.80
C ARG A 644 -41.28 15.50 -6.72
N GLU A 645 -40.89 16.72 -7.06
CA GLU A 645 -40.36 17.68 -6.11
C GLU A 645 -41.46 18.25 -5.19
N LEU A 646 -42.65 18.56 -5.72
CA LEU A 646 -43.80 18.99 -4.92
C LEU A 646 -44.27 17.90 -3.93
N LEU A 647 -44.26 16.63 -4.36
CA LEU A 647 -44.54 15.49 -3.49
C LEU A 647 -43.48 15.32 -2.39
N ARG A 648 -42.19 15.40 -2.76
CA ARG A 648 -41.08 15.35 -1.79
C ARG A 648 -41.12 16.51 -0.80
N ALA A 649 -41.55 17.69 -1.24
CA ALA A 649 -41.72 18.87 -0.40
C ALA A 649 -42.98 18.77 0.49
N GLY A 650 -43.84 17.77 0.28
CA GLY A 650 -45.06 17.58 1.07
C GLY A 650 -46.13 18.65 0.82
N LEU A 651 -46.06 19.36 -0.30
CA LEU A 651 -47.01 20.44 -0.64
C LEU A 651 -48.29 19.90 -1.30
N ILE A 652 -48.16 18.75 -1.97
CA ILE A 652 -49.27 18.04 -2.62
C ILE A 652 -49.27 16.58 -2.17
N THR A 653 -50.41 15.92 -2.32
CA THR A 653 -50.56 14.48 -2.18
C THR A 653 -51.27 13.88 -3.39
N ILE A 654 -51.07 12.58 -3.61
CA ILE A 654 -51.81 11.81 -4.61
C ILE A 654 -52.78 10.89 -3.88
N LEU A 655 -54.03 10.88 -4.34
CA LEU A 655 -55.09 10.04 -3.83
C LEU A 655 -55.50 9.08 -4.96
N VAL A 656 -55.73 7.81 -4.63
CA VAL A 656 -56.17 6.80 -5.60
C VAL A 656 -57.55 6.32 -5.18
N ASP A 657 -58.51 6.39 -6.10
CA ASP A 657 -59.89 5.99 -5.89
C ASP A 657 -60.29 5.07 -7.06
N GLY A 658 -60.18 3.76 -6.84
CA GLY A 658 -60.32 2.74 -7.89
C GLY A 658 -59.27 2.90 -9.00
N ALA A 659 -59.73 3.11 -10.24
CA ALA A 659 -58.85 3.32 -11.41
C ALA A 659 -58.48 4.80 -11.64
N SER A 660 -58.90 5.71 -10.77
CA SER A 660 -58.70 7.15 -10.93
C SER A 660 -57.64 7.70 -9.98
N GLU A 661 -56.67 8.44 -10.53
CA GLU A 661 -55.67 9.18 -9.76
C GLU A 661 -56.07 10.65 -9.60
N TRP A 662 -55.97 11.14 -8.36
CA TRP A 662 -56.27 12.52 -7.98
C TRP A 662 -55.07 13.17 -7.30
N VAL A 663 -54.98 14.49 -7.37
CA VAL A 663 -53.98 15.32 -6.69
C VAL A 663 -54.67 16.42 -5.90
N ALA A 664 -54.19 16.68 -4.68
CA ALA A 664 -54.68 17.77 -3.85
C ALA A 664 -53.52 18.44 -3.14
N ARG A 665 -53.69 19.71 -2.74
CA ARG A 665 -52.81 20.36 -1.78
C ARG A 665 -52.90 19.64 -0.44
N LYS A 666 -51.76 19.46 0.22
CA LYS A 666 -51.75 18.82 1.54
C LYS A 666 -52.46 19.67 2.60
N SER A 667 -52.34 21.00 2.50
CA SER A 667 -53.05 21.97 3.36
C SER A 667 -54.57 21.81 3.28
N ASP A 668 -55.09 21.47 2.10
CA ASP A 668 -56.53 21.43 1.87
C ASP A 668 -57.15 20.18 2.50
N LEU A 669 -56.38 19.10 2.61
CA LEU A 669 -56.80 17.88 3.30
C LEU A 669 -56.64 17.96 4.82
N GLU A 670 -55.73 18.80 5.34
CA GLU A 670 -55.61 19.06 6.79
C GLU A 670 -56.82 19.85 7.34
N ASN A 671 -57.63 20.47 6.48
CA ASN A 671 -58.89 21.17 6.83
C ASN A 671 -60.15 20.29 6.75
N PHE A 672 -60.05 19.07 6.21
CA PHE A 672 -61.11 18.08 6.32
C PHE A 672 -60.70 17.11 7.44
N GLY A 673 -61.56 16.96 8.45
CA GLY A 673 -61.33 16.08 9.59
C GLY A 673 -60.95 14.63 9.20
N PRO A 674 -60.54 13.81 10.17
CA PRO A 674 -59.90 12.51 9.90
C PRO A 674 -60.74 11.67 8.94
N VAL A 675 -60.20 11.42 7.75
CA VAL A 675 -60.73 10.43 6.83
C VAL A 675 -60.31 9.07 7.38
N GLU A 676 -61.28 8.28 7.84
CA GLU A 676 -61.08 6.86 8.12
C GLU A 676 -60.51 6.18 6.88
N ILE A 677 -59.32 5.61 7.02
CA ILE A 677 -58.74 4.73 6.02
C ILE A 677 -59.49 3.39 6.19
N PRO A 678 -60.25 2.90 5.20
CA PRO A 678 -60.74 1.53 5.24
C PRO A 678 -59.53 0.61 5.10
N ASP A 679 -59.39 -0.33 6.02
CA ASP A 679 -58.41 -1.42 5.93
C ASP A 679 -58.52 -2.10 4.56
N PHE A 680 -57.45 -2.08 3.78
CA PHE A 680 -57.00 -3.19 2.90
C PHE A 680 -55.53 -3.04 2.51
#